data_AF-A0A2N3HU28-F1
#
_entry.id   AF-A0A2N3HU28-F1
#
_cell.length_a   1.000
_cell.length_b   1.000
_cell.length_c   1.000
_cell.angle_alpha   90.00
_cell.angle_beta   90.00
_cell.angle_gamma   90.00
#
_symmetry.space_group_name_H-M   'P 1'
#
loop_
_entity.id
_entity.type
_entity.pdbx_description
1 polymer ?
#
loop_
_entity_poly.entity_id
_entity_poly.type
_entity_poly.pdbx_seq_one_letter_code
_entity_poly.pdbx_strand_id
1 'polypeptide(L)'
;MTNKFKIKRTNLSLWKGIAMVAGTFSFVICMLVLVNYIQINRVDPVNTEVINSLVDRLNDNSNDEALREQIREMDLLVRKAYFTNQWQIKAGGYLFLFGIIVTAIALQLYYAGKQQLPQISDKEEENIILFRENARKWIIVGGFGMVGLTLLFAFLTHKELGNQFSEAASIAIIGQVDNNSEAIPLVEVGVKEDIAEIVIEEENVAVEKEQALEEESASPQAKEEATVVAEKSETKKNSYKGMYPTKEMMANFPSFRGPAGNGIAYQKNIPNEWDGASGKNILWKQPVPIHAYNSPVIWGDKLFLSGASATNREVYCYDRNNGKLLWTAKANQIGGTPVKSPEVTADTGHAASTVATDGNSVFAIFSNGDVLAVDMSGKTKWEKNLGVPDNHYGHSSSLLVFEDKLIVQYDQKKNSKVMALATSSGDELWSTPRKVRVSWASPVIVQNGDQVEVLLAADPCVASYDVQTGKELWKLDCITGEVGPSVAYANGIVFALNEYASLVAIKPGVNPEILWEAYDYLSDVPSPIAYKDLLFVVTSYGAVACYNAKAGEILWEKEFDAGFYASPILVDGKIYLMDRDGVMHIFKAEKEYVAVATSALGEKSDASPAFADGRVYIRGAKNLYCIGK
;
A
#
# COMPACT_ATOMS: atom_id res chain seq x y z
N MET A 1 -12.57 -18.88 53.49
CA MET A 1 -12.93 -17.49 53.20
C MET A 1 -11.75 -16.59 53.52
N THR A 2 -10.89 -16.35 52.55
CA THR A 2 -9.74 -15.44 52.67
C THR A 2 -9.80 -14.50 51.48
N ASN A 3 -10.52 -13.40 51.65
CA ASN A 3 -10.55 -12.31 50.69
C ASN A 3 -10.35 -11.01 51.44
N LYS A 4 -9.09 -10.56 51.55
CA LYS A 4 -8.77 -9.15 51.83
C LYS A 4 -7.64 -8.74 50.90
N PHE A 5 -8.06 -8.02 49.87
CA PHE A 5 -7.28 -7.26 48.91
C PHE A 5 -5.93 -6.77 49.47
N LYS A 6 -4.84 -7.32 48.94
CA LYS A 6 -3.54 -6.65 48.91
C LYS A 6 -3.67 -5.43 48.00
N ILE A 7 -4.08 -4.29 48.57
CA ILE A 7 -3.97 -3.00 47.89
C ILE A 7 -2.48 -2.73 47.71
N LYS A 8 -1.98 -2.91 46.48
CA LYS A 8 -0.67 -2.41 46.06
C LYS A 8 -0.60 -0.95 46.50
N ARG A 9 0.44 -0.56 47.26
CA ARG A 9 0.78 0.87 47.44
C ARG A 9 1.08 1.43 46.05
N THR A 10 0.07 1.94 45.38
CA THR A 10 0.26 2.75 44.17
C THR A 10 0.96 4.02 44.62
N ASN A 11 2.09 4.31 43.99
CA ASN A 11 2.82 5.54 44.25
C ASN A 11 1.98 6.70 43.70
N LEU A 12 1.14 7.29 44.55
CA LEU A 12 0.17 8.32 44.19
C LEU A 12 0.83 9.56 43.58
N SER A 13 2.07 9.88 43.99
CA SER A 13 2.84 10.99 43.41
C SER A 13 3.23 10.71 41.96
N LEU A 14 3.57 9.46 41.64
CA LEU A 14 3.94 9.03 40.31
C LEU A 14 2.76 9.10 39.34
N TRP A 15 1.57 8.60 39.72
CA TRP A 15 0.37 8.71 38.88
C TRP A 15 -0.10 10.15 38.70
N LYS A 16 0.02 10.98 39.74
CA LYS A 16 -0.23 12.42 39.63
C LYS A 16 0.76 13.10 38.67
N GLY A 17 2.04 12.75 38.74
CA GLY A 17 3.07 13.24 37.82
C GLY A 17 2.78 12.86 36.37
N ILE A 18 2.46 11.59 36.11
CA ILE A 18 2.10 11.09 34.78
C ILE A 18 0.84 11.82 34.24
N ALA A 19 -0.19 11.99 35.07
CA ALA A 19 -1.41 12.70 34.67
C ALA A 19 -1.14 14.16 34.30
N MET A 20 -0.27 14.86 35.05
CA MET A 20 0.11 16.24 34.74
C MET A 20 0.92 16.33 33.44
N VAL A 21 1.95 15.49 33.27
CA VAL A 21 2.80 15.51 32.06
C VAL A 21 1.99 15.15 30.82
N ALA A 22 1.20 14.07 30.86
CA ALA A 22 0.36 13.67 29.73
C ALA A 22 -0.73 14.72 29.42
N GLY A 23 -1.29 15.37 30.45
CA GLY A 23 -2.26 16.45 30.28
C GLY A 23 -1.65 17.68 29.62
N THR A 24 -0.48 18.12 30.07
CA THR A 24 0.25 19.25 29.46
C THR A 24 0.67 18.94 28.03
N PHE A 25 1.18 17.74 27.76
CA PHE A 25 1.52 17.30 26.41
C PHE A 25 0.30 17.32 25.48
N SER A 26 -0.84 16.77 25.93
CA SER A 26 -2.09 16.77 25.16
C SER A 26 -2.57 18.20 24.86
N PHE A 27 -2.45 19.11 25.83
CA PHE A 27 -2.82 20.51 25.65
C PHE A 27 -1.95 21.20 24.59
N VAL A 28 -0.63 20.97 24.60
CA VAL A 28 0.29 21.53 23.59
C VAL A 28 -0.04 21.00 22.19
N ILE A 29 -0.24 19.68 22.04
CA ILE A 29 -0.62 19.10 20.75
C ILE A 29 -1.97 19.64 20.26
N CYS A 30 -2.95 19.78 21.15
CA CYS A 30 -4.25 20.38 20.82
C CYS A 30 -4.09 21.81 20.29
N MET A 31 -3.26 22.63 20.96
CA MET A 31 -2.99 24.00 20.51
C MET A 31 -2.28 24.03 19.15
N LEU A 32 -1.28 23.16 18.92
CA LEU A 32 -0.60 23.09 17.63
C LEU A 32 -1.54 22.68 16.49
N VAL A 33 -2.40 21.67 16.72
CA VAL A 33 -3.41 21.25 15.73
C VAL A 33 -4.42 22.37 15.48
N LEU A 34 -4.84 23.10 16.52
CA LEU A 34 -5.77 24.22 16.39
C LEU A 34 -5.17 25.40 15.62
N VAL A 35 -3.91 25.77 15.90
CA VAL A 35 -3.19 26.81 15.16
C VAL A 35 -3.04 26.41 13.70
N ASN A 36 -2.64 25.16 13.42
CA ASN A 36 -2.53 24.65 12.04
C ASN A 36 -3.89 24.69 11.31
N TYR A 37 -4.97 24.26 11.98
CA TYR A 37 -6.32 24.31 11.43
C TYR A 37 -6.78 25.74 11.11
N ILE A 38 -6.49 26.71 11.98
CA ILE A 38 -6.79 28.13 11.73
C ILE A 38 -5.95 28.68 10.56
N GLN A 39 -4.68 28.28 10.45
CA GLN A 39 -3.79 28.70 9.37
C GLN A 39 -4.28 28.19 8.01
N ILE A 40 -4.73 26.94 7.93
CA ILE A 40 -5.25 26.33 6.70
C ILE A 40 -6.58 26.97 6.29
N ASN A 41 -7.50 27.21 7.24
CA ASN A 41 -8.79 27.84 6.89
C ASN A 41 -8.67 29.31 6.47
N ARG A 42 -7.52 29.96 6.71
CA ARG A 42 -7.23 31.32 6.23
C ARG A 42 -6.59 31.35 4.85
N VAL A 43 -5.99 30.25 4.41
CA VAL A 43 -5.28 30.15 3.13
C VAL A 43 -5.84 28.93 2.41
N ASP A 44 -6.88 29.11 1.58
CA ASP A 44 -7.33 28.05 0.68
C ASP A 44 -6.19 27.79 -0.33
N PRO A 45 -5.43 26.67 -0.20
CA PRO A 45 -4.26 26.45 -1.03
C PRO A 45 -4.64 26.27 -2.50
N VAL A 46 -5.88 25.81 -2.75
CA VAL A 46 -6.38 25.42 -4.07
C VAL A 46 -6.95 26.62 -4.84
N ASN A 47 -7.48 27.63 -4.13
CA ASN A 47 -8.01 28.86 -4.72
C ASN A 47 -7.11 30.08 -4.43
N THR A 48 -5.79 29.90 -4.49
CA THR A 48 -4.89 31.05 -4.40
C THR A 48 -5.05 31.93 -5.65
N GLU A 49 -5.14 33.25 -5.44
CA GLU A 49 -5.25 34.28 -6.49
C GLU A 49 -4.16 34.16 -7.58
N VAL A 50 -3.03 33.55 -7.20
CA VAL A 50 -1.90 33.18 -8.07
C VAL A 50 -2.26 32.10 -9.10
N ILE A 51 -2.96 31.02 -8.71
CA ILE A 51 -3.35 29.96 -9.66
C ILE A 51 -4.38 30.48 -10.65
N ASN A 52 -5.37 31.24 -10.17
CA ASN A 52 -6.40 31.82 -11.03
C ASN A 52 -5.80 32.80 -12.05
N SER A 53 -4.88 33.67 -11.63
CA SER A 53 -4.20 34.60 -12.56
C SER A 53 -3.26 33.90 -13.56
N LEU A 54 -2.66 32.76 -13.20
CA LEU A 54 -1.88 31.95 -14.14
C LEU A 54 -2.77 31.22 -15.15
N VAL A 55 -3.93 30.70 -14.71
CA VAL A 55 -4.94 30.09 -15.60
C VAL A 55 -5.53 31.12 -16.56
N ASP A 56 -5.79 32.34 -16.09
CA ASP A 56 -6.25 33.45 -16.95
C ASP A 56 -5.20 33.83 -18.00
N ARG A 57 -3.92 33.90 -17.62
CA ARG A 57 -2.81 34.12 -18.58
C ARG A 57 -2.66 32.98 -19.58
N LEU A 58 -2.97 31.74 -19.19
CA LEU A 58 -2.94 30.59 -20.10
C LEU A 58 -4.12 30.62 -21.09
N ASN A 59 -5.27 31.14 -20.68
CA ASN A 59 -6.40 31.36 -21.58
C ASN A 59 -6.09 32.41 -22.65
N ASP A 60 -5.31 33.44 -22.32
CA ASP A 60 -4.86 34.48 -23.26
C ASP A 60 -3.75 33.98 -24.21
N ASN A 61 -2.88 33.05 -23.78
CA ASN A 61 -1.79 32.46 -24.57
C ASN A 61 -1.76 30.93 -24.47
N SER A 62 -2.64 30.27 -25.21
CA SER A 62 -2.88 28.83 -25.09
C SER A 62 -1.74 27.91 -25.53
N ASN A 63 -0.71 28.41 -26.23
CA ASN A 63 0.44 27.62 -26.72
C ASN A 63 1.74 27.84 -25.91
N ASP A 64 1.70 28.54 -24.77
CA ASP A 64 2.88 28.77 -23.94
C ASP A 64 3.19 27.52 -23.08
N GLU A 65 4.15 26.71 -23.51
CA GLU A 65 4.57 25.50 -22.80
C GLU A 65 5.19 25.82 -21.42
N ALA A 66 5.91 26.94 -21.28
CA ALA A 66 6.55 27.32 -20.03
C ALA A 66 5.51 27.73 -18.96
N LEU A 67 4.43 28.40 -19.38
CA LEU A 67 3.33 28.75 -18.49
C LEU A 67 2.55 27.52 -18.01
N ARG A 68 2.36 26.52 -18.89
CA ARG A 68 1.74 25.23 -18.51
C ARG A 68 2.58 24.47 -17.50
N GLU A 69 3.90 24.47 -17.67
CA GLU A 69 4.83 23.83 -16.74
C GLU A 69 4.81 24.51 -15.36
N GLN A 70 4.83 25.84 -15.32
CA GLN A 70 4.70 26.60 -14.06
C GLN A 70 3.38 26.34 -13.33
N ILE A 71 2.26 26.25 -14.06
CA ILE A 71 0.95 25.90 -13.48
C ILE A 71 0.98 24.49 -12.88
N ARG A 72 1.61 23.53 -13.58
CA ARG A 72 1.75 22.14 -13.11
C ARG A 72 2.64 22.03 -11.87
N GLU A 73 3.78 22.71 -11.84
CA GLU A 73 4.66 22.74 -10.68
C GLU A 73 3.96 23.36 -9.47
N MET A 74 3.21 24.45 -9.68
CA MET A 74 2.46 25.11 -8.61
C MET A 74 1.33 24.22 -8.08
N ASP A 75 0.58 23.55 -8.95
CA ASP A 75 -0.45 22.58 -8.55
C ASP A 75 0.16 21.40 -7.76
N LEU A 76 1.32 20.90 -8.18
CA LEU A 76 2.04 19.83 -7.48
C LEU A 76 2.47 20.27 -6.07
N LEU A 77 3.04 21.47 -5.93
CA LEU A 77 3.42 22.03 -4.63
C LEU A 77 2.20 22.21 -3.71
N VAL A 78 1.08 22.69 -4.26
CA VAL A 78 -0.18 22.87 -3.52
C VAL A 78 -0.74 21.53 -3.06
N ARG A 79 -0.77 20.50 -3.93
CA ARG A 79 -1.23 19.15 -3.55
C ARG A 79 -0.32 18.52 -2.49
N LYS A 80 1.01 18.62 -2.64
CA LYS A 80 1.98 18.10 -1.67
C LYS A 80 1.82 18.76 -0.30
N ALA A 81 1.65 20.08 -0.28
CA ALA A 81 1.36 20.83 0.94
C ALA A 81 0.01 20.44 1.56
N TYR A 82 -1.04 20.24 0.75
CA TYR A 82 -2.35 19.79 1.21
C TYR A 82 -2.29 18.40 1.88
N PHE A 83 -1.66 17.41 1.23
CA PHE A 83 -1.58 16.05 1.76
C PHE A 83 -0.69 15.96 3.02
N THR A 84 0.41 16.70 3.05
CA THR A 84 1.30 16.76 4.22
C THR A 84 0.56 17.37 5.42
N ASN A 85 -0.22 18.43 5.20
CA ASN A 85 -1.06 19.04 6.25
C ASN A 85 -2.16 18.09 6.75
N GLN A 86 -2.85 17.38 5.84
CA GLN A 86 -3.86 16.38 6.22
C GLN A 86 -3.28 15.26 7.09
N TRP A 87 -2.08 14.78 6.73
CA TRP A 87 -1.37 13.79 7.53
C TRP A 87 -1.00 14.32 8.92
N GLN A 88 -0.46 15.55 9.00
CA GLN A 88 -0.12 16.19 10.29
C GLN A 88 -1.34 16.39 11.19
N ILE A 89 -2.50 16.79 10.64
CA ILE A 89 -3.74 16.93 11.43
C ILE A 89 -4.21 15.58 11.96
N LYS A 90 -4.19 14.53 11.14
CA LYS A 90 -4.59 13.18 11.58
C LYS A 90 -3.64 12.62 12.64
N ALA A 91 -2.33 12.69 12.39
CA ALA A 91 -1.30 12.23 13.32
C ALA A 91 -1.36 13.00 14.66
N GLY A 92 -1.49 14.33 14.61
CA GLY A 92 -1.68 15.17 15.78
C GLY A 92 -2.97 14.86 16.55
N GLY A 93 -4.07 14.58 15.83
CA GLY A 93 -5.33 14.14 16.41
C GLY A 93 -5.23 12.80 17.15
N TYR A 94 -4.53 11.81 16.59
CA TYR A 94 -4.29 10.53 17.27
C TYR A 94 -3.40 10.68 18.50
N LEU A 95 -2.33 11.48 18.42
CA LEU A 95 -1.45 11.78 19.56
C LEU A 95 -2.20 12.49 20.69
N PHE A 96 -3.08 13.44 20.34
CA PHE A 96 -3.94 14.11 21.31
C PHE A 96 -4.90 13.14 22.01
N LEU A 97 -5.59 12.28 21.24
CA LEU A 97 -6.52 11.30 21.78
C LEU A 97 -5.82 10.27 22.67
N PHE A 98 -4.64 9.80 22.26
CA PHE A 98 -3.79 8.93 23.07
C PHE A 98 -3.37 9.60 24.38
N GLY A 99 -2.91 10.85 24.32
CA GLY A 99 -2.55 11.63 25.50
C GLY A 99 -3.71 11.79 26.49
N ILE A 100 -4.92 12.06 26.00
CA ILE A 100 -6.15 12.13 26.83
C ILE A 100 -6.43 10.78 27.50
N ILE A 101 -6.33 9.67 26.77
CA ILE A 101 -6.55 8.32 27.32
C ILE A 101 -5.55 8.04 28.44
N VAL A 102 -4.27 8.33 28.23
CA VAL A 102 -3.22 8.17 29.25
C VAL A 102 -3.51 9.03 30.47
N THR A 103 -3.92 10.28 30.30
CA THR A 103 -4.32 11.17 31.40
C THR A 103 -5.54 10.61 32.15
N ALA A 104 -6.55 10.12 31.45
CA ALA A 104 -7.76 9.55 32.07
C ALA A 104 -7.44 8.30 32.89
N ILE A 105 -6.63 7.38 32.35
CA ILE A 105 -6.17 6.18 33.06
C ILE A 105 -5.33 6.55 34.29
N ALA A 106 -4.39 7.50 34.14
CA ALA A 106 -3.56 7.96 35.24
C ALA A 106 -4.37 8.63 36.36
N LEU A 107 -5.38 9.44 36.02
CA LEU A 107 -6.31 10.02 36.99
C LEU A 107 -7.18 8.97 37.66
N GLN A 108 -7.70 8.00 36.91
CA GLN A 108 -8.51 6.91 37.46
C GLN A 108 -7.72 6.09 38.48
N LEU A 109 -6.47 5.74 38.18
CA LEU A 109 -5.56 5.05 39.10
C LEU A 109 -5.18 5.92 40.30
N TYR A 110 -5.04 7.23 40.12
CA TYR A 110 -4.80 8.19 41.19
C TYR A 110 -5.99 8.26 42.18
N TYR A 111 -7.22 8.36 41.67
CA TYR A 111 -8.43 8.42 42.51
C TYR A 111 -8.74 7.07 43.17
N ALA A 112 -8.56 5.95 42.47
CA ALA A 112 -8.74 4.62 43.03
C ALA A 112 -7.76 4.30 44.17
N GLY A 113 -6.56 4.90 44.15
CA GLY A 113 -5.57 4.78 45.22
C GLY A 113 -5.78 5.71 46.42
N LYS A 114 -6.71 6.68 46.34
CA LYS A 114 -6.95 7.66 47.40
C LYS A 114 -8.00 7.10 48.38
N GLN A 115 -7.57 6.66 49.56
CA GLN A 115 -8.48 6.16 50.60
C GLN A 115 -9.46 7.26 51.04
N GLN A 116 -10.75 6.93 51.10
CA GLN A 116 -11.78 7.77 51.73
C GLN A 116 -11.69 7.62 53.26
N LEU A 117 -11.42 8.73 53.96
CA LEU A 117 -11.45 8.79 55.42
C LEU A 117 -12.88 9.16 55.88
N PRO A 118 -13.38 8.59 56.99
CA PRO A 118 -14.68 8.94 57.54
C PRO A 118 -14.67 10.34 58.18
N GLN A 119 -15.71 11.14 57.91
CA GLN A 119 -15.92 12.49 58.44
C GLN A 119 -16.48 12.48 59.87
N ILE A 120 -15.99 13.41 60.73
CA ILE A 120 -16.68 13.88 61.94
C ILE A 120 -16.44 15.40 62.20
N SER A 121 -17.56 16.15 62.25
CA SER A 121 -17.94 17.35 63.05
C SER A 121 -17.38 18.77 62.81
N ASP A 122 -18.02 19.51 61.89
CA ASP A 122 -18.83 20.75 62.08
C ASP A 122 -18.48 21.77 63.18
N LYS A 123 -17.66 22.79 62.84
CA LYS A 123 -17.95 24.24 63.05
C LYS A 123 -16.86 25.21 62.60
N GLU A 124 -15.65 24.75 62.28
CA GLU A 124 -14.58 25.61 61.72
C GLU A 124 -14.38 25.42 60.20
N GLU A 125 -14.91 24.33 59.63
CA GLU A 125 -14.85 24.01 58.20
C GLU A 125 -15.74 24.93 57.34
N GLU A 126 -16.86 25.41 57.89
CA GLU A 126 -17.85 26.18 57.14
C GLU A 126 -17.29 27.54 56.67
N ASN A 127 -16.48 28.21 57.49
CA ASN A 127 -15.86 29.50 57.15
C ASN A 127 -14.73 29.36 56.11
N ILE A 128 -13.97 28.26 56.15
CA ILE A 128 -12.87 28.01 55.20
C ILE A 128 -13.42 27.54 53.85
N ILE A 129 -14.52 26.79 53.83
CA ILE A 129 -15.20 26.34 52.61
C ILE A 129 -15.86 27.53 51.91
N LEU A 130 -16.56 28.42 52.63
CA LEU A 130 -17.13 29.65 52.07
C LEU A 130 -16.06 30.60 51.50
N PHE A 131 -14.92 30.71 52.17
CA PHE A 131 -13.79 31.50 51.67
C PHE A 131 -13.21 30.90 50.38
N ARG A 132 -13.10 29.57 50.28
CA ARG A 132 -12.61 28.89 49.07
C ARG A 132 -13.58 28.96 47.89
N GLU A 133 -14.89 28.93 48.13
CA GLU A 133 -15.89 29.14 47.08
C GLU A 133 -15.89 30.57 46.55
N ASN A 134 -15.81 31.57 47.44
CA ASN A 134 -15.71 32.97 47.04
C ASN A 134 -14.38 33.26 46.32
N ALA A 135 -13.27 32.71 46.79
CA ALA A 135 -11.98 32.84 46.10
C ALA A 135 -12.02 32.21 44.69
N ARG A 136 -12.67 31.05 44.51
CA ARG A 136 -12.84 30.45 43.17
C ARG A 136 -13.71 31.30 42.25
N LYS A 137 -14.80 31.89 42.75
CA LYS A 137 -15.63 32.81 41.95
C LYS A 137 -14.83 34.04 41.49
N TRP A 138 -14.03 34.64 42.37
CA TRP A 138 -13.21 35.80 42.02
C TRP A 138 -12.03 35.48 41.10
N ILE A 139 -11.44 34.28 41.21
CA ILE A 139 -10.41 33.82 40.27
C ILE A 139 -11.01 33.60 38.87
N ILE A 140 -12.22 33.05 38.77
CA ILE A 140 -12.91 32.84 37.48
C ILE A 140 -13.29 34.20 36.87
N VAL A 141 -13.85 35.12 37.66
CA VAL A 141 -14.20 36.48 37.20
C VAL A 141 -12.95 37.26 36.78
N GLY A 142 -11.84 37.16 37.54
CA GLY A 142 -10.56 37.77 37.18
C GLY A 142 -9.95 37.18 35.91
N GLY A 143 -10.04 35.85 35.72
CA GLY A 143 -9.57 35.17 34.52
C GLY A 143 -10.36 35.57 33.27
N PHE A 144 -11.70 35.60 33.34
CA PHE A 144 -12.55 36.07 32.23
C PHE A 144 -12.35 37.57 31.95
N GLY A 145 -12.14 38.38 33.00
CA GLY A 145 -11.79 39.79 32.84
C GLY A 145 -10.47 39.99 32.11
N MET A 146 -9.44 39.20 32.43
CA MET A 146 -8.13 39.27 31.77
C MET A 146 -8.21 38.85 30.30
N VAL A 147 -8.94 37.76 30.00
CA VAL A 147 -9.19 37.32 28.61
C VAL A 147 -9.96 38.38 27.83
N GLY A 148 -11.01 38.97 28.41
CA GLY A 148 -11.75 40.08 27.82
C GLY A 148 -10.88 41.31 27.56
N LEU A 149 -9.97 41.65 28.49
CA LEU A 149 -9.03 42.75 28.32
C LEU A 149 -8.03 42.48 27.18
N THR A 150 -7.48 41.26 27.09
CA THR A 150 -6.61 40.87 25.98
C THR A 150 -7.32 40.87 24.63
N LEU A 151 -8.59 40.45 24.57
CA LEU A 151 -9.39 40.50 23.34
C LEU A 151 -9.73 41.95 22.96
N LEU A 152 -9.99 42.82 23.95
CA LEU A 152 -10.18 44.25 23.72
C LEU A 152 -8.90 44.90 23.18
N PHE A 153 -7.74 44.58 23.76
CA PHE A 153 -6.43 45.04 23.28
C PHE A 153 -6.14 44.51 21.87
N ALA A 154 -6.41 43.22 21.60
CA ALA A 154 -6.25 42.63 20.28
C ALA A 154 -7.19 43.27 19.22
N PHE A 155 -8.40 43.64 19.63
CA PHE A 155 -9.36 44.33 18.77
C PHE A 155 -8.94 45.79 18.50
N LEU A 156 -8.39 46.47 19.51
CA LEU A 156 -7.87 47.84 19.36
C LEU A 156 -6.59 47.88 18.51
N THR A 157 -5.72 46.88 18.61
CA THR A 157 -4.48 46.80 17.80
C THR A 157 -4.70 46.28 16.38
N HIS A 158 -5.83 45.60 16.11
CA HIS A 158 -6.20 45.15 14.76
C HIS A 158 -6.35 46.32 13.76
N LYS A 159 -6.68 47.52 14.23
CA LYS A 159 -6.85 48.70 13.36
C LYS A 159 -5.51 49.31 12.93
N GLU A 160 -4.43 49.08 13.68
CA GLU A 160 -3.09 49.58 13.37
C GLU A 160 -2.36 48.71 12.33
N LEU A 161 -2.56 47.39 12.37
CA LEU A 161 -1.93 46.47 11.40
C LEU A 161 -2.49 46.66 9.98
N GLY A 162 -3.80 46.88 9.83
CA GLY A 162 -4.43 47.08 8.53
C GLY A 162 -3.89 48.30 7.77
N ASN A 163 -3.57 49.37 8.50
CA ASN A 163 -2.97 50.57 7.89
C ASN A 163 -1.53 50.35 7.46
N GLN A 164 -0.73 49.58 8.22
CA GLN A 164 0.65 49.26 7.84
C GLN A 164 0.74 48.33 6.61
N PHE A 165 -0.20 47.39 6.45
CA PHE A 165 -0.26 46.57 5.23
C PHE A 165 -0.76 47.36 4.02
N SER A 166 -1.65 48.34 4.21
CA SER A 166 -2.10 49.22 3.12
C SER A 166 -1.01 50.22 2.68
N GLU A 167 -0.18 50.72 3.61
CA GLU A 167 1.00 51.52 3.28
C GLU A 167 2.09 50.69 2.59
N ALA A 168 2.36 49.47 3.08
CA ALA A 168 3.31 48.57 2.42
C ALA A 168 2.85 48.15 1.01
N ALA A 169 1.56 47.91 0.82
CA ALA A 169 0.97 47.59 -0.48
C ALA A 169 0.98 48.79 -1.45
N SER A 170 0.77 50.02 -0.96
CA SER A 170 0.85 51.23 -1.80
C SER A 170 2.29 51.58 -2.19
N ILE A 171 3.28 51.32 -1.34
CA ILE A 171 4.72 51.43 -1.66
C ILE A 171 5.13 50.41 -2.74
N ALA A 172 4.59 49.19 -2.69
CA ALA A 172 4.86 48.17 -3.71
C ALA A 172 4.22 48.48 -5.08
N ILE A 173 3.09 49.19 -5.10
CA ILE A 173 2.38 49.59 -6.34
C ILE A 173 3.06 50.80 -7.03
N ILE A 174 3.70 51.71 -6.27
CA ILE A 174 4.39 52.89 -6.83
C ILE A 174 5.76 52.51 -7.44
N GLY A 175 6.36 51.39 -7.03
CA GLY A 175 7.70 50.95 -7.48
C GLY A 175 7.81 50.43 -8.92
N GLN A 176 6.75 50.47 -9.73
CA GLN A 176 6.79 50.06 -11.16
C GLN A 176 6.60 51.21 -12.15
N VAL A 177 6.50 52.46 -11.71
CA VAL A 177 6.47 53.63 -12.60
C VAL A 177 7.51 54.64 -12.14
N ASP A 178 8.76 54.46 -12.58
CA ASP A 178 9.59 55.54 -13.13
C ASP A 178 11.03 55.06 -13.39
N ASN A 179 11.30 54.77 -14.67
CA ASN A 179 12.63 54.88 -15.25
C ASN A 179 12.93 56.37 -15.45
N ASN A 180 13.72 56.99 -14.58
CA ASN A 180 14.82 57.93 -14.90
C ASN A 180 15.25 58.81 -13.71
N SER A 181 16.56 59.09 -13.69
CA SER A 181 17.29 60.20 -13.05
C SER A 181 17.90 60.02 -11.63
N GLU A 182 19.24 60.07 -11.66
CA GLU A 182 20.21 60.80 -10.82
C GLU A 182 20.10 60.90 -9.27
N ALA A 183 21.17 60.36 -8.64
CA ALA A 183 22.03 60.91 -7.56
C ALA A 183 21.57 61.03 -6.08
N ILE A 184 22.20 60.18 -5.21
CA ILE A 184 23.00 60.43 -3.96
C ILE A 184 22.34 61.23 -2.79
N PRO A 185 22.54 60.97 -1.45
CA PRO A 185 23.75 60.45 -0.76
C PRO A 185 23.60 59.42 0.38
N LEU A 186 24.76 58.86 0.76
CA LEU A 186 25.06 58.15 2.02
C LEU A 186 24.97 59.06 3.26
N VAL A 187 24.55 58.48 4.39
CA VAL A 187 24.94 58.90 5.76
C VAL A 187 25.19 57.65 6.62
N GLU A 188 26.41 57.58 7.19
CA GLU A 188 26.87 56.61 8.21
C GLU A 188 26.33 56.93 9.60
N VAL A 189 26.03 55.89 10.40
CA VAL A 189 26.35 55.72 11.84
C VAL A 189 26.24 54.19 12.09
N GLY A 190 27.17 53.38 12.61
CA GLY A 190 28.30 53.59 13.52
C GLY A 190 28.03 52.82 14.82
N VAL A 191 28.43 51.56 14.97
CA VAL A 191 28.49 50.87 16.27
C VAL A 191 29.75 50.00 16.38
N LYS A 192 30.49 50.24 17.47
CA LYS A 192 31.78 49.68 17.88
C LYS A 192 31.69 48.23 18.35
N GLU A 193 32.75 47.48 18.06
CA GLU A 193 33.16 46.27 18.77
C GLU A 193 33.87 46.64 20.10
N ASP A 194 33.63 45.83 21.13
CA ASP A 194 34.61 45.56 22.18
C ASP A 194 34.38 44.12 22.70
N ILE A 195 35.47 43.36 22.76
CA ILE A 195 35.56 41.95 23.14
C ILE A 195 36.30 41.90 24.49
N ALA A 196 35.83 41.10 25.45
CA ALA A 196 36.64 40.68 26.60
C ALA A 196 36.20 39.29 27.11
N GLU A 197 37.19 38.42 27.29
CA GLU A 197 37.16 37.04 27.78
C GLU A 197 36.70 36.91 29.24
N ILE A 198 36.08 35.77 29.60
CA ILE A 198 36.25 35.14 30.92
C ILE A 198 36.37 33.61 30.77
N VAL A 199 37.40 33.11 31.45
CA VAL A 199 37.97 31.77 31.63
C VAL A 199 37.14 30.89 32.55
N ILE A 200 37.15 29.56 32.35
CA ILE A 200 37.05 28.57 33.45
C ILE A 200 38.03 27.41 33.20
N GLU A 201 38.89 27.17 34.20
CA GLU A 201 39.94 26.13 34.30
C GLU A 201 39.42 24.75 34.69
N GLU A 202 40.23 23.73 34.37
CA GLU A 202 40.18 22.33 34.80
C GLU A 202 40.67 22.09 36.24
N GLU A 203 40.24 20.99 36.88
CA GLU A 203 41.11 19.96 37.51
C GLU A 203 40.24 18.79 38.07
N ASN A 204 40.44 17.55 37.57
CA ASN A 204 41.16 16.38 38.17
C ASN A 204 40.45 15.74 39.41
N VAL A 205 40.26 14.42 39.58
CA VAL A 205 41.24 13.30 39.67
C VAL A 205 40.52 11.91 39.76
N ALA A 206 41.18 10.87 39.18
CA ALA A 206 41.24 9.39 39.48
C ALA A 206 39.98 8.51 39.56
N VAL A 207 39.82 7.44 38.76
CA VAL A 207 40.53 6.12 38.68
C VAL A 207 40.19 5.16 39.82
N GLU A 208 39.49 4.06 39.50
CA GLU A 208 39.94 2.70 39.86
C GLU A 208 39.32 1.62 38.95
N LYS A 209 40.15 0.62 38.65
CA LYS A 209 39.95 -0.58 37.80
C LYS A 209 39.52 -1.77 38.67
N GLU A 210 38.91 -2.77 38.03
CA GLU A 210 39.16 -4.24 38.15
C GLU A 210 37.86 -5.00 37.75
N GLN A 211 37.83 -6.18 37.14
CA GLN A 211 38.80 -7.04 36.45
C GLN A 211 37.96 -8.11 35.73
N ALA A 212 38.47 -8.64 34.62
CA ALA A 212 37.95 -9.80 33.92
C ALA A 212 38.48 -11.11 34.54
N LEU A 213 37.72 -12.20 34.42
CA LEU A 213 38.15 -13.63 34.37
C LEU A 213 36.98 -14.38 33.69
N GLU A 214 37.11 -14.85 32.44
CA GLU A 214 37.73 -16.10 31.96
C GLU A 214 36.86 -17.37 32.08
N GLU A 215 37.09 -18.24 31.10
CA GLU A 215 36.29 -19.31 30.55
C GLU A 215 36.10 -20.52 31.48
N GLU A 216 35.05 -21.33 31.25
CA GLU A 216 35.25 -22.77 31.17
C GLU A 216 34.14 -23.51 30.42
N SER A 217 34.59 -24.42 29.55
CA SER A 217 33.87 -25.41 28.78
C SER A 217 33.30 -26.54 29.64
N ALA A 218 32.10 -27.06 29.30
CA ALA A 218 31.79 -28.49 29.40
C ALA A 218 30.49 -28.85 28.65
N SER A 219 30.55 -29.95 27.90
CA SER A 219 29.43 -30.76 27.37
C SER A 219 29.64 -32.19 27.95
N PRO A 220 28.79 -33.21 27.69
CA PRO A 220 27.33 -33.36 27.72
C PRO A 220 26.86 -34.54 28.63
N GLN A 221 25.56 -34.63 28.97
CA GLN A 221 24.77 -35.88 29.14
C GLN A 221 23.36 -35.52 29.69
N ALA A 222 22.26 -35.74 28.95
CA ALA A 222 21.52 -36.99 28.70
C ALA A 222 20.53 -37.40 29.81
N LYS A 223 19.22 -37.32 29.50
CA LYS A 223 18.12 -38.29 29.72
C LYS A 223 16.76 -37.59 29.49
N GLU A 224 16.02 -38.00 28.45
CA GLU A 224 14.79 -38.84 28.53
C GLU A 224 13.65 -38.08 29.26
N GLU A 225 12.45 -37.81 28.72
CA GLU A 225 11.54 -38.64 27.93
C GLU A 225 10.54 -37.72 27.17
N ALA A 226 10.17 -38.08 25.94
CA ALA A 226 8.83 -37.90 25.36
C ALA A 226 8.83 -38.40 23.90
N THR A 227 8.72 -39.71 23.76
CA THR A 227 8.38 -40.40 22.52
C THR A 227 6.97 -40.01 22.06
N VAL A 228 6.85 -39.33 20.93
CA VAL A 228 5.65 -39.37 20.08
C VAL A 228 6.09 -39.70 18.66
N VAL A 229 5.42 -40.70 18.12
CA VAL A 229 5.67 -41.42 16.87
C VAL A 229 5.79 -40.46 15.68
N ALA A 230 6.98 -40.42 15.07
CA ALA A 230 7.19 -39.88 13.74
C ALA A 230 7.62 -41.04 12.83
N GLU A 231 6.65 -41.65 12.15
CA GLU A 231 6.94 -42.50 11.00
C GLU A 231 7.58 -41.63 9.91
N LYS A 232 8.85 -41.88 9.65
CA LYS A 232 9.57 -41.34 8.49
C LYS A 232 8.98 -41.96 7.22
N SER A 233 8.05 -41.23 6.61
CA SER A 233 7.80 -41.34 5.18
C SER A 233 8.97 -40.68 4.44
N GLU A 234 9.91 -41.50 3.97
CA GLU A 234 10.89 -41.07 2.98
C GLU A 234 10.15 -40.76 1.67
N THR A 235 9.80 -39.49 1.50
CA THR A 235 9.28 -38.97 0.24
C THR A 235 10.41 -38.99 -0.79
N LYS A 236 10.29 -39.89 -1.78
CA LYS A 236 11.11 -39.86 -3.01
C LYS A 236 11.07 -38.43 -3.58
N LYS A 237 12.25 -37.80 -3.72
CA LYS A 237 12.42 -36.50 -4.40
C LYS A 237 11.96 -36.63 -5.85
N ASN A 238 10.70 -36.27 -6.12
CA ASN A 238 10.19 -36.05 -7.47
C ASN A 238 10.62 -34.63 -7.90
N SER A 239 11.90 -34.46 -8.23
CA SER A 239 12.38 -33.18 -8.79
C SER A 239 11.86 -33.06 -10.22
N TYR A 240 11.10 -32.00 -10.53
CA TYR A 240 10.68 -31.68 -11.89
C TYR A 240 11.91 -31.52 -12.80
N LYS A 241 11.88 -32.15 -13.99
CA LYS A 241 13.01 -32.12 -14.95
C LYS A 241 12.67 -31.39 -16.25
N GLY A 242 11.48 -30.81 -16.36
CA GLY A 242 11.03 -30.10 -17.54
C GLY A 242 11.50 -28.64 -17.58
N MET A 243 11.07 -27.94 -18.63
CA MET A 243 11.16 -26.49 -18.70
C MET A 243 9.80 -25.89 -18.33
N TYR A 244 9.80 -24.92 -17.41
CA TYR A 244 8.65 -24.15 -17.00
C TYR A 244 8.87 -22.66 -17.33
N PRO A 245 7.85 -21.96 -17.89
CA PRO A 245 6.58 -22.50 -18.37
C PRO A 245 6.77 -23.44 -19.58
N THR A 246 5.85 -24.38 -19.78
CA THR A 246 5.91 -25.31 -20.91
C THR A 246 5.65 -24.58 -22.24
N LYS A 247 6.07 -25.17 -23.38
CA LYS A 247 5.78 -24.61 -24.70
C LYS A 247 4.29 -24.40 -24.95
N GLU A 248 3.45 -25.31 -24.46
CA GLU A 248 2.00 -25.21 -24.57
C GLU A 248 1.45 -24.04 -23.75
N MET A 249 1.94 -23.86 -22.52
CA MET A 249 1.56 -22.70 -21.72
C MET A 249 2.01 -21.39 -22.36
N MET A 250 3.23 -21.35 -22.92
CA MET A 250 3.76 -20.17 -23.63
C MET A 250 2.96 -19.83 -24.90
N ALA A 251 2.32 -20.82 -25.55
CA ALA A 251 1.41 -20.56 -26.66
C ALA A 251 0.08 -19.93 -26.21
N ASN A 252 -0.25 -20.06 -24.93
CA ASN A 252 -1.50 -19.61 -24.31
C ASN A 252 -1.26 -18.47 -23.30
N PHE A 253 -2.29 -18.13 -22.52
CA PHE A 253 -2.23 -17.15 -21.43
C PHE A 253 -3.04 -17.67 -20.22
N PRO A 254 -2.53 -18.70 -19.51
CA PRO A 254 -3.36 -19.56 -18.65
C PRO A 254 -3.69 -19.00 -17.27
N SER A 255 -3.12 -17.86 -16.88
CA SER A 255 -3.26 -17.30 -15.53
C SER A 255 -3.01 -15.79 -15.53
N PHE A 256 -3.27 -15.17 -14.38
CA PHE A 256 -2.92 -13.77 -14.14
C PHE A 256 -1.48 -13.50 -14.56
N ARG A 257 -1.25 -12.41 -15.29
CA ARG A 257 0.10 -11.98 -15.72
C ARG A 257 0.87 -13.04 -16.54
N GLY A 258 0.16 -13.95 -17.20
CA GLY A 258 0.73 -14.92 -18.14
C GLY A 258 1.12 -16.25 -17.49
N PRO A 259 1.83 -17.12 -18.25
CA PRO A 259 2.05 -18.53 -17.89
C PRO A 259 2.65 -18.81 -16.51
N ALA A 260 3.48 -17.89 -16.00
CA ALA A 260 4.23 -18.06 -14.77
C ALA A 260 3.83 -17.05 -13.68
N GLY A 261 2.85 -16.17 -13.94
CA GLY A 261 2.43 -15.12 -12.99
C GLY A 261 3.35 -13.89 -12.94
N ASN A 262 4.42 -13.85 -13.74
CA ASN A 262 5.49 -12.85 -13.65
C ASN A 262 5.39 -11.67 -14.64
N GLY A 263 4.29 -11.57 -15.39
CA GLY A 263 4.04 -10.46 -16.32
C GLY A 263 4.73 -10.61 -17.68
N ILE A 264 5.06 -11.84 -18.09
CA ILE A 264 5.68 -12.13 -19.39
C ILE A 264 4.70 -12.90 -20.29
N ALA A 265 4.38 -12.31 -21.44
CA ALA A 265 3.70 -12.95 -22.55
C ALA A 265 4.69 -13.31 -23.67
N TYR A 266 4.44 -14.43 -24.35
CA TYR A 266 5.34 -14.99 -25.38
C TYR A 266 4.80 -14.81 -26.79
N GLN A 267 3.63 -14.19 -26.92
CA GLN A 267 2.98 -13.90 -28.18
C GLN A 267 3.73 -12.81 -28.97
N LYS A 268 3.47 -12.74 -30.27
CA LYS A 268 4.11 -11.82 -31.21
C LYS A 268 3.08 -11.11 -32.07
N ASN A 269 3.53 -10.10 -32.81
CA ASN A 269 2.69 -9.34 -33.76
C ASN A 269 1.46 -8.69 -33.09
N ILE A 270 1.63 -8.25 -31.85
CA ILE A 270 0.57 -7.66 -31.06
C ILE A 270 0.26 -6.24 -31.58
N PRO A 271 -1.01 -5.85 -31.77
CA PRO A 271 -1.38 -4.50 -32.16
C PRO A 271 -0.95 -3.50 -31.08
N ASN A 272 -0.65 -2.29 -31.51
CA ASN A 272 -0.27 -1.18 -30.64
C ASN A 272 -1.16 0.06 -30.84
N GLU A 273 -2.06 0.04 -31.82
CA GLU A 273 -3.00 1.12 -32.08
C GLU A 273 -4.42 0.56 -32.12
N TRP A 274 -5.32 1.18 -31.37
CA TRP A 274 -6.77 0.97 -31.45
C TRP A 274 -7.49 2.17 -30.85
N ASP A 275 -8.78 2.25 -31.12
CA ASP A 275 -9.64 3.23 -30.47
C ASP A 275 -11.03 2.63 -30.25
N GLY A 276 -11.38 2.43 -28.98
CA GLY A 276 -12.62 1.76 -28.59
C GLY A 276 -13.89 2.57 -28.86
N ALA A 277 -13.77 3.90 -29.01
CA ALA A 277 -14.90 4.77 -29.32
C ALA A 277 -15.30 4.69 -30.81
N SER A 278 -14.33 4.75 -31.71
CA SER A 278 -14.52 4.62 -33.17
C SER A 278 -14.62 3.17 -33.64
N GLY A 279 -14.12 2.22 -32.84
CA GLY A 279 -14.03 0.80 -33.21
C GLY A 279 -12.78 0.46 -34.03
N LYS A 280 -11.81 1.38 -34.18
CA LYS A 280 -10.54 1.10 -34.86
C LYS A 280 -9.85 -0.09 -34.21
N ASN A 281 -9.56 -1.12 -35.01
CA ASN A 281 -8.88 -2.36 -34.60
C ASN A 281 -9.59 -3.14 -33.48
N ILE A 282 -10.89 -2.92 -33.28
CA ILE A 282 -11.74 -3.72 -32.38
C ILE A 282 -12.38 -4.84 -33.21
N LEU A 283 -11.91 -6.07 -33.05
CA LEU A 283 -12.45 -7.24 -33.77
C LEU A 283 -13.82 -7.63 -33.24
N TRP A 284 -13.98 -7.60 -31.92
CA TRP A 284 -15.26 -7.76 -31.26
C TRP A 284 -15.24 -7.14 -29.86
N LYS A 285 -16.44 -6.83 -29.35
CA LYS A 285 -16.69 -6.27 -28.02
C LYS A 285 -17.95 -6.88 -27.45
N GLN A 286 -17.91 -7.33 -26.20
CA GLN A 286 -19.01 -8.07 -25.56
C GLN A 286 -19.25 -7.58 -24.14
N PRO A 287 -20.51 -7.40 -23.71
CA PRO A 287 -20.80 -7.02 -22.33
C PRO A 287 -20.40 -8.14 -21.37
N VAL A 288 -19.77 -7.78 -20.25
CA VAL A 288 -19.45 -8.73 -19.18
C VAL A 288 -20.66 -8.81 -18.22
N PRO A 289 -21.25 -10.00 -17.97
CA PRO A 289 -22.52 -10.11 -17.25
C PRO A 289 -22.49 -9.57 -15.82
N ILE A 290 -21.49 -9.98 -15.02
CA ILE A 290 -21.26 -9.47 -13.67
C ILE A 290 -19.87 -8.82 -13.61
N HIS A 291 -19.86 -7.55 -13.21
CA HIS A 291 -18.64 -6.77 -13.04
C HIS A 291 -17.71 -7.36 -11.97
N ALA A 292 -16.40 -7.18 -12.18
CA ALA A 292 -15.30 -7.63 -11.34
C ALA A 292 -13.97 -7.10 -11.92
N TYR A 293 -12.86 -7.35 -11.23
CA TYR A 293 -11.55 -6.75 -11.51
C TYR A 293 -10.48 -7.76 -11.99
N ASN A 294 -10.88 -9.00 -12.27
CA ASN A 294 -9.98 -10.03 -12.79
C ASN A 294 -9.58 -9.84 -14.25
N SER A 295 -8.42 -10.36 -14.61
CA SER A 295 -7.86 -10.29 -15.97
C SER A 295 -8.34 -11.45 -16.86
N PRO A 296 -8.39 -11.30 -18.19
CA PRO A 296 -8.72 -12.40 -19.10
C PRO A 296 -7.68 -13.53 -19.05
N VAL A 297 -8.17 -14.77 -19.19
CA VAL A 297 -7.33 -15.98 -19.31
C VAL A 297 -7.67 -16.70 -20.59
N ILE A 298 -6.68 -17.24 -21.30
CA ILE A 298 -6.84 -17.80 -22.64
C ILE A 298 -6.21 -19.19 -22.72
N TRP A 299 -6.98 -20.13 -23.29
CA TRP A 299 -6.48 -21.44 -23.70
C TRP A 299 -7.10 -21.88 -25.03
N GLY A 300 -6.27 -22.05 -26.06
CA GLY A 300 -6.73 -22.29 -27.42
C GLY A 300 -7.73 -21.21 -27.84
N ASP A 301 -8.87 -21.65 -28.38
CA ASP A 301 -9.94 -20.75 -28.84
C ASP A 301 -10.90 -20.28 -27.74
N LYS A 302 -10.58 -20.51 -26.47
CA LYS A 302 -11.44 -20.11 -25.33
C LYS A 302 -10.80 -19.00 -24.51
N LEU A 303 -11.64 -18.10 -24.05
CA LEU A 303 -11.30 -17.03 -23.13
C LEU A 303 -12.19 -17.11 -21.88
N PHE A 304 -11.59 -16.98 -20.70
CA PHE A 304 -12.24 -17.11 -19.42
C PHE A 304 -12.17 -15.83 -18.58
N LEU A 305 -13.25 -15.57 -17.85
CA LEU A 305 -13.39 -14.52 -16.85
C LEU A 305 -14.23 -15.03 -15.68
N SER A 306 -14.19 -14.35 -14.54
CA SER A 306 -15.16 -14.53 -13.46
C SER A 306 -15.90 -13.24 -13.13
N GLY A 307 -17.06 -13.35 -12.51
CA GLY A 307 -17.84 -12.21 -12.03
C GLY A 307 -18.57 -12.59 -10.75
N ALA A 308 -18.70 -11.66 -9.81
CA ALA A 308 -19.44 -11.93 -8.59
C ALA A 308 -20.06 -10.67 -7.96
N SER A 309 -21.18 -10.90 -7.28
CA SER A 309 -21.81 -10.01 -6.32
C SER A 309 -21.82 -10.68 -4.95
N ALA A 310 -22.44 -10.04 -3.95
CA ALA A 310 -22.63 -10.65 -2.64
C ALA A 310 -23.40 -11.99 -2.69
N THR A 311 -24.23 -12.21 -3.72
CA THR A 311 -25.11 -13.38 -3.82
C THR A 311 -24.81 -14.30 -5.00
N ASN A 312 -24.21 -13.78 -6.07
CA ASN A 312 -23.91 -14.54 -7.29
C ASN A 312 -22.42 -14.62 -7.53
N ARG A 313 -21.92 -15.78 -7.95
CA ARG A 313 -20.53 -16.05 -8.33
C ARG A 313 -20.55 -16.89 -9.59
N GLU A 314 -19.88 -16.43 -10.64
CA GLU A 314 -19.97 -17.03 -11.96
C GLU A 314 -18.60 -17.07 -12.65
N VAL A 315 -18.41 -18.08 -13.48
CA VAL A 315 -17.29 -18.21 -14.42
C VAL A 315 -17.86 -18.21 -15.84
N TYR A 316 -17.26 -17.41 -16.70
CA TYR A 316 -17.68 -17.22 -18.09
C TYR A 316 -16.65 -17.80 -19.04
N CYS A 317 -17.13 -18.40 -20.13
CA CYS A 317 -16.30 -18.80 -21.25
C CYS A 317 -16.81 -18.17 -22.53
N TYR A 318 -15.92 -17.50 -23.24
CA TYR A 318 -16.18 -16.89 -24.53
C TYR A 318 -15.40 -17.61 -25.62
N ASP A 319 -15.99 -17.70 -26.80
CA ASP A 319 -15.26 -17.98 -28.03
C ASP A 319 -14.35 -16.79 -28.31
N ARG A 320 -13.05 -17.04 -28.27
CA ARG A 320 -12.01 -16.01 -28.43
C ARG A 320 -12.04 -15.36 -29.82
N ASN A 321 -12.54 -16.05 -30.84
CA ASN A 321 -12.50 -15.59 -32.22
C ASN A 321 -13.64 -14.63 -32.56
N ASN A 322 -14.82 -14.80 -31.96
CA ASN A 322 -16.00 -13.99 -32.25
C ASN A 322 -16.64 -13.33 -31.01
N GLY A 323 -16.11 -13.60 -29.81
CA GLY A 323 -16.60 -13.06 -28.55
C GLY A 323 -17.88 -13.72 -28.03
N LYS A 324 -18.46 -14.70 -28.71
CA LYS A 324 -19.72 -15.31 -28.26
C LYS A 324 -19.54 -15.98 -26.90
N LEU A 325 -20.40 -15.64 -25.93
CA LEU A 325 -20.49 -16.37 -24.68
C LEU A 325 -20.93 -17.82 -24.96
N LEU A 326 -20.05 -18.77 -24.65
CA LEU A 326 -20.27 -20.20 -24.88
C LEU A 326 -21.01 -20.85 -23.71
N TRP A 327 -20.62 -20.52 -22.48
CA TRP A 327 -21.24 -21.03 -21.27
C TRP A 327 -20.97 -20.13 -20.06
N THR A 328 -21.83 -20.29 -19.05
CA THR A 328 -21.69 -19.70 -17.71
C THR A 328 -21.82 -20.81 -16.67
N ALA A 329 -20.84 -20.94 -15.79
CA ALA A 329 -20.88 -21.85 -14.65
C ALA A 329 -21.11 -21.06 -13.36
N LYS A 330 -22.00 -21.55 -12.49
CA LYS A 330 -22.39 -20.86 -11.24
C LYS A 330 -21.73 -21.52 -10.03
N ALA A 331 -21.23 -20.70 -9.11
CA ALA A 331 -20.62 -21.09 -7.83
C ALA A 331 -21.49 -20.62 -6.64
N ASN A 332 -22.82 -20.79 -6.74
CA ASN A 332 -23.76 -20.20 -5.78
C ASN A 332 -24.18 -21.16 -4.64
N GLN A 333 -23.86 -22.46 -4.74
CA GLN A 333 -24.39 -23.50 -3.84
C GLN A 333 -23.30 -24.46 -3.32
N ILE A 334 -22.09 -23.94 -3.11
CA ILE A 334 -20.98 -24.77 -2.63
C ILE A 334 -21.18 -25.11 -1.15
N GLY A 335 -20.98 -26.38 -0.80
CA GLY A 335 -21.02 -26.83 0.59
C GLY A 335 -20.03 -26.05 1.45
N GLY A 336 -20.51 -25.39 2.51
CA GLY A 336 -19.69 -24.56 3.39
C GLY A 336 -19.63 -23.07 3.03
N THR A 337 -20.27 -22.64 1.92
CA THR A 337 -20.40 -21.21 1.60
C THR A 337 -21.07 -20.46 2.77
N PRO A 338 -20.53 -19.30 3.18
CA PRO A 338 -21.11 -18.52 4.26
C PRO A 338 -22.49 -17.95 3.89
N VAL A 339 -23.37 -17.83 4.88
CA VAL A 339 -24.69 -17.19 4.70
C VAL A 339 -24.54 -15.71 4.32
N LYS A 340 -23.55 -15.02 4.90
CA LYS A 340 -23.23 -13.62 4.62
C LYS A 340 -21.90 -13.56 3.86
N SER A 341 -21.89 -12.89 2.72
CA SER A 341 -20.65 -12.58 1.99
C SER A 341 -19.72 -11.70 2.85
N PRO A 342 -18.39 -11.85 2.74
CA PRO A 342 -17.46 -10.92 3.37
C PRO A 342 -17.64 -9.50 2.83
N GLU A 343 -17.22 -8.55 3.64
CA GLU A 343 -17.11 -7.15 3.21
C GLU A 343 -15.97 -7.02 2.21
N VAL A 344 -16.21 -6.24 1.16
CA VAL A 344 -15.25 -5.96 0.08
C VAL A 344 -15.35 -4.47 -0.23
N THR A 345 -14.25 -3.88 -0.70
CA THR A 345 -14.25 -2.50 -1.18
C THR A 345 -14.84 -2.43 -2.58
N ALA A 346 -15.27 -1.22 -2.98
CA ALA A 346 -15.81 -0.98 -4.30
C ALA A 346 -14.81 -1.29 -5.42
N ASP A 347 -13.51 -1.12 -5.16
CA ASP A 347 -12.40 -1.30 -6.10
C ASP A 347 -11.79 -2.72 -6.12
N THR A 348 -12.26 -3.63 -5.27
CA THR A 348 -11.86 -5.06 -5.27
C THR A 348 -13.04 -5.98 -5.61
N GLY A 349 -14.24 -5.67 -5.11
CA GLY A 349 -15.45 -6.47 -5.35
C GLY A 349 -15.34 -7.94 -4.89
N HIS A 350 -16.25 -8.79 -5.37
CA HIS A 350 -16.37 -10.18 -4.92
C HIS A 350 -15.58 -11.21 -5.76
N ALA A 351 -14.95 -10.76 -6.85
CA ALA A 351 -14.23 -11.61 -7.81
C ALA A 351 -12.96 -10.92 -8.35
N ALA A 352 -12.13 -10.38 -7.46
CA ALA A 352 -10.84 -9.79 -7.85
C ALA A 352 -9.86 -10.83 -8.42
N SER A 353 -9.84 -12.03 -7.83
CA SER A 353 -8.94 -13.11 -8.25
C SER A 353 -9.15 -13.50 -9.71
N THR A 354 -8.06 -13.50 -10.47
CA THR A 354 -8.06 -14.02 -11.84
C THR A 354 -8.12 -15.54 -11.83
N VAL A 355 -8.94 -16.10 -12.74
CA VAL A 355 -9.06 -17.54 -12.93
C VAL A 355 -7.72 -18.15 -13.39
N ALA A 356 -7.59 -19.46 -13.34
CA ALA A 356 -6.46 -20.17 -13.94
C ALA A 356 -6.94 -21.39 -14.72
N THR A 357 -6.14 -21.89 -15.66
CA THR A 357 -6.46 -23.11 -16.41
C THR A 357 -5.23 -23.97 -16.67
N ASP A 358 -5.44 -25.28 -16.63
CA ASP A 358 -4.45 -26.31 -17.00
C ASP A 358 -4.64 -26.81 -18.45
N GLY A 359 -5.56 -26.19 -19.21
CA GLY A 359 -5.94 -26.63 -20.55
C GLY A 359 -7.02 -27.70 -20.63
N ASN A 360 -7.40 -28.29 -19.49
CA ASN A 360 -8.48 -29.26 -19.37
C ASN A 360 -9.65 -28.73 -18.54
N SER A 361 -9.35 -27.87 -17.56
CA SER A 361 -10.29 -27.31 -16.61
C SER A 361 -9.94 -25.85 -16.31
N VAL A 362 -10.93 -25.11 -15.82
CA VAL A 362 -10.81 -23.72 -15.39
C VAL A 362 -11.14 -23.64 -13.91
N PHE A 363 -10.30 -22.92 -13.17
CA PHE A 363 -10.36 -22.79 -11.73
C PHE A 363 -10.62 -21.34 -11.37
N ALA A 364 -11.60 -21.10 -10.49
CA ALA A 364 -11.92 -19.78 -9.97
C ALA A 364 -11.98 -19.83 -8.45
N ILE A 365 -11.53 -18.75 -7.80
CA ILE A 365 -11.71 -18.51 -6.37
C ILE A 365 -12.38 -17.14 -6.18
N PHE A 366 -13.28 -17.04 -5.21
CA PHE A 366 -14.04 -15.82 -4.94
C PHE A 366 -13.72 -15.25 -3.56
N SER A 367 -14.20 -14.02 -3.29
CA SER A 367 -13.84 -13.28 -2.08
C SER A 367 -14.19 -14.00 -0.77
N ASN A 368 -15.14 -14.94 -0.81
CA ASN A 368 -15.64 -15.74 0.31
C ASN A 368 -14.95 -17.11 0.48
N GLY A 369 -13.90 -17.38 -0.30
CA GLY A 369 -13.16 -18.66 -0.26
C GLY A 369 -13.83 -19.79 -1.03
N ASP A 370 -14.92 -19.52 -1.77
CA ASP A 370 -15.50 -20.49 -2.71
C ASP A 370 -14.53 -20.73 -3.87
N VAL A 371 -14.22 -22.00 -4.14
CA VAL A 371 -13.40 -22.48 -5.25
C VAL A 371 -14.23 -23.36 -6.15
N LEU A 372 -14.23 -23.06 -7.44
CA LEU A 372 -14.95 -23.81 -8.46
C LEU A 372 -13.97 -24.32 -9.52
N ALA A 373 -14.07 -25.61 -9.86
CA ALA A 373 -13.43 -26.19 -11.02
C ALA A 373 -14.45 -26.67 -12.04
N VAL A 374 -14.31 -26.22 -13.28
CA VAL A 374 -15.17 -26.61 -14.40
C VAL A 374 -14.33 -27.13 -15.55
N ASP A 375 -14.84 -28.08 -16.31
CA ASP A 375 -14.18 -28.50 -17.56
C ASP A 375 -14.35 -27.44 -18.67
N MET A 376 -13.69 -27.65 -19.80
CA MET A 376 -13.77 -26.75 -20.96
C MET A 376 -15.17 -26.62 -21.59
N SER A 377 -16.12 -27.50 -21.22
CA SER A 377 -17.54 -27.44 -21.62
C SER A 377 -18.42 -26.68 -20.62
N GLY A 378 -17.87 -26.26 -19.48
CA GLY A 378 -18.58 -25.52 -18.44
C GLY A 378 -19.24 -26.42 -17.39
N LYS A 379 -18.96 -27.72 -17.40
CA LYS A 379 -19.50 -28.65 -16.40
C LYS A 379 -18.63 -28.64 -15.15
N THR A 380 -19.25 -28.48 -13.98
CA THR A 380 -18.56 -28.58 -12.69
C THR A 380 -17.92 -29.95 -12.52
N LYS A 381 -16.61 -29.95 -12.24
CA LYS A 381 -15.84 -31.13 -11.86
C LYS A 381 -15.84 -31.32 -10.36
N TRP A 382 -15.53 -30.24 -9.64
CA TRP A 382 -15.54 -30.19 -8.19
C TRP A 382 -15.71 -28.75 -7.72
N GLU A 383 -16.15 -28.61 -6.47
CA GLU A 383 -16.36 -27.33 -5.80
C GLU A 383 -15.98 -27.48 -4.33
N LYS A 384 -15.44 -26.42 -3.74
CA LYS A 384 -14.93 -26.45 -2.36
C LYS A 384 -14.94 -25.06 -1.76
N ASN A 385 -15.34 -24.92 -0.51
CA ASN A 385 -15.15 -23.70 0.25
C ASN A 385 -13.91 -23.84 1.16
N LEU A 386 -12.98 -22.88 1.11
CA LEU A 386 -11.77 -22.84 1.95
C LEU A 386 -11.98 -22.12 3.30
N GLY A 387 -13.22 -21.72 3.58
CA GLY A 387 -13.59 -20.83 4.68
C GLY A 387 -13.46 -19.36 4.28
N VAL A 388 -14.31 -18.50 4.82
CA VAL A 388 -14.19 -17.05 4.61
C VAL A 388 -12.85 -16.56 5.18
N PRO A 389 -12.04 -15.81 4.41
CA PRO A 389 -10.76 -15.37 4.89
C PRO A 389 -10.94 -14.41 6.08
N ASP A 390 -10.16 -14.60 7.15
CA ASP A 390 -10.14 -13.71 8.31
C ASP A 390 -9.36 -12.43 7.98
N ASN A 391 -9.99 -11.52 7.25
CA ASN A 391 -9.43 -10.22 6.86
C ASN A 391 -10.55 -9.17 6.65
N HIS A 392 -10.20 -7.99 6.14
CA HIS A 392 -11.15 -6.88 5.95
C HIS A 392 -11.68 -6.72 4.51
N TYR A 393 -11.12 -7.41 3.50
CA TYR A 393 -11.43 -7.18 2.07
C TYR A 393 -11.76 -8.45 1.27
N GLY A 394 -11.96 -9.60 1.93
CA GLY A 394 -12.13 -10.87 1.25
C GLY A 394 -10.83 -11.34 0.56
N HIS A 395 -10.96 -12.38 -0.26
CA HIS A 395 -9.84 -12.95 -1.02
C HIS A 395 -9.67 -12.26 -2.39
N SER A 396 -8.42 -11.96 -2.77
CA SER A 396 -8.09 -11.42 -4.11
C SER A 396 -6.83 -12.01 -4.77
N SER A 397 -6.02 -12.80 -4.05
CA SER A 397 -4.89 -13.52 -4.65
C SER A 397 -5.39 -14.36 -5.83
N SER A 398 -4.72 -14.26 -6.97
CA SER A 398 -5.05 -15.05 -8.14
C SER A 398 -4.52 -16.48 -8.02
N LEU A 399 -5.08 -17.37 -8.83
CA LEU A 399 -4.70 -18.78 -8.88
C LEU A 399 -3.57 -19.01 -9.88
N LEU A 400 -2.81 -20.07 -9.67
CA LEU A 400 -1.78 -20.50 -10.62
C LEU A 400 -1.73 -22.04 -10.70
N VAL A 401 -1.43 -22.56 -11.88
CA VAL A 401 -1.38 -24.01 -12.13
C VAL A 401 0.04 -24.46 -12.39
N PHE A 402 0.39 -25.59 -11.78
CA PHE A 402 1.60 -26.34 -12.09
C PHE A 402 1.28 -27.83 -12.15
N GLU A 403 1.40 -28.45 -13.34
CA GLU A 403 1.02 -29.85 -13.56
C GLU A 403 -0.40 -30.15 -13.06
N ASP A 404 -0.54 -31.03 -12.06
CA ASP A 404 -1.78 -31.44 -11.42
C ASP A 404 -2.13 -30.60 -10.18
N LYS A 405 -1.45 -29.47 -9.95
CA LYS A 405 -1.56 -28.63 -8.75
C LYS A 405 -2.14 -27.26 -9.08
N LEU A 406 -3.22 -26.92 -8.39
CA LEU A 406 -3.76 -25.57 -8.28
C LEU A 406 -3.18 -24.91 -7.02
N ILE A 407 -2.32 -23.92 -7.21
CA ILE A 407 -1.64 -23.20 -6.13
C ILE A 407 -2.52 -22.06 -5.62
N VAL A 408 -2.72 -22.01 -4.29
CA VAL A 408 -3.49 -20.97 -3.62
C VAL A 408 -2.65 -20.37 -2.48
N GLN A 409 -2.34 -19.08 -2.58
CA GLN A 409 -1.83 -18.28 -1.46
C GLN A 409 -3.02 -17.79 -0.64
N TYR A 410 -3.19 -18.32 0.56
CA TYR A 410 -4.32 -18.03 1.44
C TYR A 410 -3.84 -17.41 2.75
N ASP A 411 -3.37 -16.17 2.65
CA ASP A 411 -2.85 -15.40 3.78
C ASP A 411 -3.96 -14.58 4.43
N GLN A 412 -4.11 -14.73 5.74
CA GLN A 412 -5.20 -14.15 6.53
C GLN A 412 -4.70 -13.86 7.95
N LYS A 413 -5.51 -13.27 8.82
CA LYS A 413 -5.05 -12.93 10.18
C LYS A 413 -4.61 -14.13 11.01
N LYS A 414 -5.22 -15.30 10.79
CA LYS A 414 -4.95 -16.54 11.54
C LYS A 414 -4.82 -17.72 10.61
N ASN A 415 -3.81 -18.57 10.80
CA ASN A 415 -3.60 -19.78 10.01
C ASN A 415 -3.38 -19.50 8.50
N SER A 416 -2.61 -18.45 8.17
CA SER A 416 -2.12 -18.24 6.80
C SER A 416 -1.42 -19.49 6.29
N LYS A 417 -1.65 -19.83 5.02
CA LYS A 417 -1.04 -20.99 4.38
C LYS A 417 -0.94 -20.81 2.87
N VAL A 418 0.03 -21.47 2.28
CA VAL A 418 0.02 -21.80 0.84
C VAL A 418 -0.36 -23.27 0.69
N MET A 419 -1.18 -23.58 -0.31
CA MET A 419 -1.60 -24.96 -0.58
C MET A 419 -1.58 -25.28 -2.07
N ALA A 420 -1.42 -26.57 -2.37
CA ALA A 420 -1.72 -27.14 -3.67
C ALA A 420 -2.95 -28.03 -3.58
N LEU A 421 -3.95 -27.75 -4.40
CA LEU A 421 -5.12 -28.60 -4.58
C LEU A 421 -4.95 -29.42 -5.88
N ALA A 422 -5.38 -30.67 -5.88
CA ALA A 422 -5.40 -31.49 -7.08
C ALA A 422 -6.35 -30.88 -8.12
N THR A 423 -5.89 -30.59 -9.33
CA THR A 423 -6.72 -30.04 -10.42
C THR A 423 -7.88 -30.99 -10.80
N SER A 424 -7.71 -32.28 -10.56
CA SER A 424 -8.70 -33.32 -10.85
C SER A 424 -9.85 -33.40 -9.83
N SER A 425 -9.59 -33.17 -8.53
CA SER A 425 -10.55 -33.44 -7.46
C SER A 425 -10.75 -32.31 -6.43
N GLY A 426 -9.83 -31.34 -6.32
CA GLY A 426 -9.84 -30.32 -5.28
C GLY A 426 -9.30 -30.79 -3.92
N ASP A 427 -8.79 -32.03 -3.86
CA ASP A 427 -8.13 -32.56 -2.67
C ASP A 427 -6.83 -31.83 -2.39
N GLU A 428 -6.51 -31.62 -1.11
CA GLU A 428 -5.26 -30.98 -0.71
C GLU A 428 -4.11 -31.97 -0.92
N LEU A 429 -3.19 -31.65 -1.83
CA LEU A 429 -1.99 -32.45 -2.11
C LEU A 429 -0.89 -32.14 -1.10
N TRP A 430 -0.73 -30.85 -0.79
CA TRP A 430 0.12 -30.35 0.29
C TRP A 430 -0.38 -28.99 0.75
N SER A 431 0.02 -28.61 1.96
CA SER A 431 -0.27 -27.32 2.56
C SER A 431 0.82 -26.96 3.56
N THR A 432 1.27 -25.72 3.51
CA THR A 432 2.37 -25.22 4.32
C THR A 432 1.90 -23.99 5.09
N PRO A 433 1.84 -24.06 6.43
CA PRO A 433 1.53 -22.91 7.27
C PRO A 433 2.56 -21.78 7.07
N ARG A 434 2.09 -20.55 6.97
CA ARG A 434 2.91 -19.35 6.81
C ARG A 434 2.74 -18.45 8.02
N LYS A 435 3.85 -17.91 8.54
CA LYS A 435 3.85 -16.94 9.64
C LYS A 435 3.91 -15.53 9.07
N VAL A 436 2.82 -15.11 8.44
CA VAL A 436 2.70 -13.85 7.71
C VAL A 436 1.36 -13.17 8.05
N ARG A 437 1.30 -11.85 7.84
CA ARG A 437 0.05 -11.08 7.89
C ARG A 437 -0.79 -11.32 6.64
N VAL A 438 -1.95 -10.66 6.58
CA VAL A 438 -2.82 -10.67 5.41
C VAL A 438 -2.05 -10.16 4.19
N SER A 439 -2.21 -10.85 3.06
CA SER A 439 -1.62 -10.47 1.78
C SER A 439 -2.64 -10.72 0.67
N TRP A 440 -2.55 -9.90 -0.38
CA TRP A 440 -3.34 -10.00 -1.61
C TRP A 440 -2.45 -10.27 -2.83
N ALA A 441 -1.13 -10.40 -2.62
CA ALA A 441 -0.20 -10.82 -3.65
C ALA A 441 -0.57 -12.19 -4.21
N SER A 442 -0.34 -12.37 -5.51
CA SER A 442 -0.55 -13.63 -6.21
C SER A 442 0.75 -14.43 -6.33
N PRO A 443 0.68 -15.77 -6.35
CA PRO A 443 1.85 -16.62 -6.54
C PRO A 443 2.54 -16.38 -7.89
N VAL A 444 3.87 -16.52 -7.91
CA VAL A 444 4.68 -16.54 -9.13
C VAL A 444 5.49 -17.83 -9.15
N ILE A 445 5.50 -18.56 -10.26
CA ILE A 445 6.34 -19.76 -10.41
C ILE A 445 7.56 -19.43 -11.25
N VAL A 446 8.73 -19.80 -10.75
CA VAL A 446 9.99 -19.62 -11.45
C VAL A 446 10.74 -20.93 -11.55
N GLN A 447 11.52 -21.07 -12.62
CA GLN A 447 12.50 -22.13 -12.73
C GLN A 447 13.90 -21.57 -12.47
N ASN A 448 14.53 -22.04 -11.40
CA ASN A 448 15.87 -21.67 -10.99
C ASN A 448 16.79 -22.89 -11.16
N GLY A 449 17.43 -22.97 -12.33
CA GLY A 449 18.15 -24.18 -12.75
C GLY A 449 17.20 -25.38 -12.88
N ASP A 450 17.48 -26.45 -12.14
CA ASP A 450 16.66 -27.67 -12.12
C ASP A 450 15.51 -27.62 -11.09
N GLN A 451 15.43 -26.55 -10.27
CA GLN A 451 14.41 -26.41 -9.25
C GLN A 451 13.28 -25.49 -9.74
N VAL A 452 12.03 -25.93 -9.55
CA VAL A 452 10.85 -25.09 -9.77
C VAL A 452 10.28 -24.67 -8.43
N GLU A 453 10.10 -23.37 -8.29
CA GLU A 453 9.82 -22.69 -7.03
C GLU A 453 8.56 -21.84 -7.17
N VAL A 454 7.72 -21.84 -6.14
CA VAL A 454 6.63 -20.88 -5.97
C VAL A 454 7.14 -19.75 -5.09
N LEU A 455 7.18 -18.53 -5.62
CA LEU A 455 7.55 -17.31 -4.91
C LEU A 455 6.30 -16.59 -4.41
N LEU A 456 6.29 -16.22 -3.14
CA LEU A 456 5.18 -15.52 -2.48
C LEU A 456 5.71 -14.31 -1.71
N ALA A 457 4.96 -13.21 -1.73
CA ALA A 457 5.22 -12.01 -0.93
C ALA A 457 4.09 -11.76 0.07
N ALA A 458 4.44 -11.44 1.30
CA ALA A 458 3.54 -11.01 2.37
C ALA A 458 4.35 -10.31 3.47
N ASP A 459 3.75 -9.57 4.39
CA ASP A 459 4.47 -9.09 5.59
C ASP A 459 4.71 -10.27 6.55
N PRO A 460 5.94 -10.52 7.04
CA PRO A 460 7.13 -9.68 6.89
C PRO A 460 8.11 -10.11 5.77
N CYS A 461 7.78 -11.12 4.96
CA CYS A 461 8.75 -11.85 4.15
C CYS A 461 8.39 -12.08 2.67
N VAL A 462 9.45 -12.24 1.89
CA VAL A 462 9.42 -12.98 0.63
C VAL A 462 9.89 -14.40 0.90
N ALA A 463 9.14 -15.38 0.40
CA ALA A 463 9.45 -16.79 0.61
C ALA A 463 9.30 -17.59 -0.68
N SER A 464 10.08 -18.67 -0.75
CA SER A 464 10.01 -19.67 -1.82
C SER A 464 9.64 -21.03 -1.27
N TYR A 465 8.86 -21.77 -2.06
CA TYR A 465 8.39 -23.11 -1.75
C TYR A 465 8.64 -24.04 -2.93
N ASP A 466 9.04 -25.27 -2.63
CA ASP A 466 9.12 -26.34 -3.61
C ASP A 466 7.70 -26.64 -4.14
N VAL A 467 7.48 -26.46 -5.44
CA VAL A 467 6.13 -26.56 -6.02
C VAL A 467 5.52 -27.97 -5.89
N GLN A 468 6.38 -29.00 -5.81
CA GLN A 468 5.93 -30.39 -5.75
C GLN A 468 5.52 -30.79 -4.33
N THR A 469 6.23 -30.30 -3.32
CA THR A 469 6.09 -30.75 -1.93
C THR A 469 5.54 -29.70 -0.97
N GLY A 470 5.51 -28.44 -1.37
CA GLY A 470 5.14 -27.31 -0.51
C GLY A 470 6.22 -26.93 0.51
N LYS A 471 7.38 -27.62 0.53
CA LYS A 471 8.44 -27.35 1.49
C LYS A 471 9.02 -25.95 1.27
N GLU A 472 9.09 -25.15 2.33
CA GLU A 472 9.82 -23.87 2.31
C GLU A 472 11.29 -24.11 1.97
N LEU A 473 11.76 -23.45 0.92
CA LEU A 473 13.13 -23.54 0.42
C LEU A 473 14.01 -22.46 1.01
N TRP A 474 13.50 -21.24 1.04
CA TRP A 474 14.13 -20.09 1.64
C TRP A 474 13.08 -19.04 1.98
N LYS A 475 13.43 -18.16 2.92
CA LYS A 475 12.59 -17.05 3.38
C LYS A 475 13.48 -15.91 3.80
N LEU A 476 13.09 -14.69 3.47
CA LEU A 476 13.77 -13.47 3.85
C LEU A 476 12.76 -12.43 4.35
N ASP A 477 12.91 -12.00 5.59
CA ASP A 477 12.10 -10.94 6.17
C ASP A 477 12.63 -9.59 5.64
N CYS A 478 11.85 -8.90 4.80
CA CYS A 478 12.30 -7.74 4.03
C CYS A 478 11.18 -6.80 3.54
N ILE A 479 9.91 -7.16 3.75
CA ILE A 479 8.76 -6.32 3.35
C ILE A 479 7.81 -6.20 4.53
N THR A 480 7.19 -5.04 4.71
CA THR A 480 6.21 -4.82 5.78
C THR A 480 4.94 -4.19 5.22
N GLY A 481 3.85 -4.23 5.99
CA GLY A 481 2.58 -3.60 5.63
C GLY A 481 1.60 -4.52 4.89
N GLU A 482 0.56 -3.92 4.33
CA GLU A 482 -0.43 -4.63 3.50
C GLU A 482 0.14 -4.86 2.10
N VAL A 483 0.44 -6.12 1.75
CA VAL A 483 1.13 -6.44 0.49
C VAL A 483 0.11 -6.82 -0.58
N GLY A 484 -0.09 -5.95 -1.56
CA GLY A 484 -0.85 -6.20 -2.79
C GLY A 484 0.01 -6.69 -3.97
N PRO A 485 1.18 -6.07 -4.25
CA PRO A 485 2.00 -6.44 -5.40
C PRO A 485 2.60 -7.84 -5.29
N SER A 486 2.53 -8.59 -6.40
CA SER A 486 3.21 -9.87 -6.56
C SER A 486 4.68 -9.65 -6.93
N VAL A 487 5.54 -10.63 -6.67
CA VAL A 487 6.98 -10.51 -6.99
C VAL A 487 7.23 -10.39 -8.51
N ALA A 488 8.37 -9.80 -8.87
CA ALA A 488 8.96 -9.93 -10.19
C ALA A 488 10.20 -10.83 -10.13
N TYR A 489 10.59 -11.39 -11.27
CA TYR A 489 11.77 -12.24 -11.36
C TYR A 489 12.47 -12.10 -12.71
N ALA A 490 13.78 -11.88 -12.68
CA ALA A 490 14.62 -11.96 -13.87
C ALA A 490 16.05 -12.37 -13.49
N ASN A 491 16.65 -13.27 -14.29
CA ASN A 491 18.06 -13.64 -14.20
C ASN A 491 18.53 -14.03 -12.79
N GLY A 492 17.71 -14.79 -12.05
CA GLY A 492 18.06 -15.24 -10.72
C GLY A 492 17.92 -14.17 -9.63
N ILE A 493 17.25 -13.05 -9.90
CA ILE A 493 16.95 -12.01 -8.90
C ILE A 493 15.43 -11.93 -8.74
N VAL A 494 14.98 -11.96 -7.49
CA VAL A 494 13.58 -11.76 -7.11
C VAL A 494 13.41 -10.31 -6.66
N PHE A 495 12.39 -9.63 -7.15
CA PHE A 495 12.06 -8.27 -6.74
C PHE A 495 10.70 -8.26 -6.08
N ALA A 496 10.61 -7.55 -4.96
CA ALA A 496 9.37 -7.41 -4.24
C ALA A 496 9.30 -6.01 -3.65
N LEU A 497 8.09 -5.46 -3.52
CA LEU A 497 7.90 -4.11 -3.05
C LEU A 497 6.58 -3.96 -2.29
N ASN A 498 6.49 -2.90 -1.48
CA ASN A 498 5.23 -2.42 -0.92
C ASN A 498 5.28 -0.90 -0.67
N GLU A 499 4.19 -0.17 -0.91
CA GLU A 499 4.10 1.31 -0.83
C GLU A 499 4.65 1.88 0.49
N TYR A 500 4.40 1.20 1.61
CA TYR A 500 4.76 1.66 2.95
C TYR A 500 6.03 1.01 3.52
N ALA A 501 6.81 0.33 2.68
CA ALA A 501 8.03 -0.35 3.10
C ALA A 501 9.20 0.05 2.19
N SER A 502 9.58 -0.84 1.29
CA SER A 502 10.72 -0.70 0.40
C SER A 502 10.49 -1.55 -0.84
N LEU A 503 11.25 -1.25 -1.89
CA LEU A 503 11.54 -2.13 -3.00
C LEU A 503 12.84 -2.87 -2.68
N VAL A 504 12.81 -4.20 -2.74
CA VAL A 504 13.95 -5.05 -2.43
C VAL A 504 14.30 -5.94 -3.60
N ALA A 505 15.60 -6.04 -3.90
CA ALA A 505 16.14 -7.04 -4.80
C ALA A 505 16.80 -8.15 -3.98
N ILE A 506 16.40 -9.39 -4.24
CA ILE A 506 16.76 -10.55 -3.44
C ILE A 506 17.47 -11.54 -4.35
N LYS A 507 18.65 -11.97 -3.92
CA LYS A 507 19.28 -13.16 -4.47
C LYS A 507 18.71 -14.37 -3.72
N PRO A 508 17.97 -15.26 -4.41
CA PRO A 508 17.39 -16.44 -3.81
C PRO A 508 18.45 -17.51 -3.56
N GLY A 509 18.14 -18.46 -2.69
CA GLY A 509 19.02 -19.59 -2.37
C GLY A 509 18.93 -19.97 -0.90
N VAL A 510 19.74 -20.94 -0.48
CA VAL A 510 19.76 -21.43 0.92
C VAL A 510 19.98 -20.30 1.92
N ASN A 511 20.82 -19.32 1.55
CA ASN A 511 21.04 -18.09 2.29
C ASN A 511 20.60 -16.92 1.41
N PRO A 512 19.30 -16.55 1.43
CA PRO A 512 18.84 -15.44 0.63
C PRO A 512 19.43 -14.13 1.16
N GLU A 513 19.84 -13.24 0.26
CA GLU A 513 20.45 -11.95 0.61
C GLU A 513 19.79 -10.80 -0.16
N ILE A 514 19.66 -9.65 0.50
CA ILE A 514 19.25 -8.40 -0.13
C ILE A 514 20.46 -7.89 -0.93
N LEU A 515 20.29 -7.75 -2.24
CA LEU A 515 21.29 -7.17 -3.14
C LEU A 515 21.31 -5.66 -3.05
N TRP A 516 20.12 -5.05 -3.00
CA TRP A 516 19.91 -3.61 -2.84
C TRP A 516 18.47 -3.34 -2.40
N GLU A 517 18.25 -2.15 -1.86
CA GLU A 517 16.92 -1.63 -1.50
C GLU A 517 16.72 -0.24 -2.11
N ALA A 518 15.47 0.10 -2.39
CA ALA A 518 15.06 1.43 -2.81
C ALA A 518 13.74 1.81 -2.13
N TYR A 519 13.47 3.11 -2.05
CA TYR A 519 12.31 3.67 -1.33
C TYR A 519 11.47 4.60 -2.20
N ASP A 520 11.87 4.79 -3.46
CA ASP A 520 11.15 5.59 -4.44
C ASP A 520 10.22 4.71 -5.28
N TYR A 521 9.15 5.30 -5.81
CA TYR A 521 8.22 4.65 -6.73
C TYR A 521 7.60 3.35 -6.20
N LEU A 522 7.30 3.31 -4.90
CA LEU A 522 6.68 2.14 -4.28
C LEU A 522 5.21 2.02 -4.68
N SER A 523 4.72 0.78 -4.77
CA SER A 523 3.37 0.45 -5.24
C SER A 523 2.61 -0.36 -4.20
N ASP A 524 1.31 -0.13 -4.14
CA ASP A 524 0.32 -0.76 -3.28
C ASP A 524 -0.54 -1.81 -4.02
N VAL A 525 -0.70 -1.67 -5.34
CA VAL A 525 -1.58 -2.53 -6.15
C VAL A 525 -0.86 -3.19 -7.33
N PRO A 526 -0.37 -2.48 -8.35
CA PRO A 526 0.21 -3.10 -9.53
C PRO A 526 1.55 -3.79 -9.21
N SER A 527 1.72 -4.99 -9.77
CA SER A 527 2.93 -5.80 -9.59
C SER A 527 4.03 -5.36 -10.55
N PRO A 528 5.30 -5.22 -10.10
CA PRO A 528 6.42 -4.89 -10.98
C PRO A 528 6.73 -6.00 -11.99
N ILE A 529 7.43 -5.69 -13.08
CA ILE A 529 7.96 -6.70 -14.02
C ILE A 529 9.47 -6.55 -14.17
N ALA A 530 10.17 -7.66 -14.32
CA ALA A 530 11.60 -7.68 -14.55
C ALA A 530 11.90 -8.38 -15.88
N TYR A 531 12.81 -7.80 -16.66
CA TYR A 531 13.20 -8.30 -17.97
C TYR A 531 14.68 -8.00 -18.23
N LYS A 532 15.46 -9.05 -18.50
CA LYS A 532 16.92 -8.95 -18.65
C LYS A 532 17.56 -8.27 -17.43
N ASP A 533 18.19 -7.12 -17.62
CA ASP A 533 18.85 -6.29 -16.61
C ASP A 533 17.98 -5.10 -16.15
N LEU A 534 16.68 -5.12 -16.46
CA LEU A 534 15.74 -4.03 -16.16
C LEU A 534 14.62 -4.51 -15.23
N LEU A 535 14.22 -3.64 -14.31
CA LEU A 535 13.03 -3.77 -13.48
C LEU A 535 12.14 -2.56 -13.75
N PHE A 536 10.86 -2.79 -14.02
CA PHE A 536 9.87 -1.75 -14.21
C PHE A 536 8.89 -1.78 -13.05
N VAL A 537 8.85 -0.68 -12.32
CA VAL A 537 7.94 -0.45 -11.20
C VAL A 537 6.88 0.54 -11.65
N VAL A 538 5.64 0.29 -11.26
CA VAL A 538 4.45 1.03 -11.67
C VAL A 538 3.68 1.36 -10.42
N THR A 539 3.14 2.57 -10.29
CA THR A 539 2.44 3.01 -9.08
C THR A 539 0.97 3.34 -9.33
N SER A 540 0.15 3.23 -8.29
CA SER A 540 -1.27 3.60 -8.34
C SER A 540 -1.51 5.10 -8.52
N TYR A 541 -0.49 5.93 -8.30
CA TYR A 541 -0.54 7.38 -8.48
C TYR A 541 0.00 7.87 -9.83
N GLY A 542 0.34 6.96 -10.75
CA GLY A 542 0.61 7.32 -12.16
C GLY A 542 2.09 7.48 -12.51
N ALA A 543 3.01 6.98 -11.68
CA ALA A 543 4.43 6.96 -12.00
C ALA A 543 4.89 5.58 -12.46
N VAL A 544 5.82 5.56 -13.41
CA VAL A 544 6.54 4.37 -13.86
C VAL A 544 8.04 4.65 -13.78
N ALA A 545 8.78 3.79 -13.11
CA ALA A 545 10.23 3.87 -13.01
C ALA A 545 10.88 2.60 -13.55
N CYS A 546 11.96 2.78 -14.31
CA CYS A 546 12.83 1.69 -14.74
C CYS A 546 14.12 1.72 -13.91
N TYR A 547 14.42 0.61 -13.26
CA TYR A 547 15.63 0.39 -12.50
C TYR A 547 16.58 -0.54 -13.26
N ASN A 548 17.87 -0.32 -13.07
CA ASN A 548 18.86 -1.35 -13.29
C ASN A 548 18.63 -2.47 -12.28
N ALA A 549 18.19 -3.64 -12.75
CA ALA A 549 17.79 -4.77 -11.92
C ALA A 549 18.92 -5.27 -11.00
N LYS A 550 20.19 -5.07 -11.38
CA LYS A 550 21.34 -5.51 -10.58
C LYS A 550 21.86 -4.44 -9.63
N ALA A 551 21.88 -3.18 -10.07
CA ALA A 551 22.48 -2.09 -9.31
C ALA A 551 21.48 -1.35 -8.40
N GLY A 552 20.17 -1.41 -8.69
CA GLY A 552 19.16 -0.65 -7.96
C GLY A 552 19.09 0.83 -8.33
N GLU A 553 19.80 1.25 -9.38
CA GLU A 553 19.80 2.62 -9.88
C GLU A 553 18.61 2.87 -10.81
N ILE A 554 17.94 4.01 -10.65
CA ILE A 554 16.89 4.46 -11.58
C ILE A 554 17.57 4.86 -12.90
N LEU A 555 17.12 4.26 -14.00
CA LEU A 555 17.56 4.57 -15.36
C LEU A 555 16.70 5.64 -16.00
N TRP A 556 15.39 5.56 -15.78
CA TRP A 556 14.43 6.58 -16.19
C TRP A 556 13.16 6.49 -15.36
N GLU A 557 12.41 7.59 -15.33
CA GLU A 557 11.09 7.70 -14.73
C GLU A 557 10.14 8.42 -15.71
N LYS A 558 8.85 8.09 -15.60
CA LYS A 558 7.80 8.68 -16.42
C LYS A 558 6.52 8.81 -15.62
N GLU A 559 6.00 10.04 -15.56
CA GLU A 559 4.68 10.33 -15.03
C GLU A 559 3.61 10.28 -16.14
N PHE A 560 2.44 9.78 -15.74
CA PHE A 560 1.22 9.68 -16.53
C PHE A 560 0.08 10.40 -15.80
N ASP A 561 -0.89 10.90 -16.56
CA ASP A 561 -2.01 11.68 -16.01
C ASP A 561 -2.95 10.83 -15.12
N ALA A 562 -2.96 9.51 -15.32
CA ALA A 562 -3.80 8.57 -14.60
C ALA A 562 -2.96 7.48 -13.92
N GLY A 563 -3.48 7.01 -12.78
CA GLY A 563 -2.91 5.92 -12.00
C GLY A 563 -3.07 4.53 -12.61
N PHE A 564 -2.38 3.55 -12.03
CA PHE A 564 -2.38 2.17 -12.51
C PHE A 564 -2.82 1.19 -11.43
N TYR A 565 -3.87 0.41 -11.69
CA TYR A 565 -4.20 -0.80 -10.90
C TYR A 565 -3.83 -2.07 -11.68
N ALA A 566 -3.90 -2.02 -13.01
CA ALA A 566 -3.43 -3.10 -13.85
C ALA A 566 -1.91 -3.26 -13.74
N SER A 567 -1.43 -4.50 -13.68
CA SER A 567 -0.01 -4.78 -13.74
C SER A 567 0.49 -4.72 -15.20
N PRO A 568 1.69 -4.18 -15.45
CA PRO A 568 2.29 -4.18 -16.79
C PRO A 568 2.52 -5.61 -17.29
N ILE A 569 2.35 -5.82 -18.60
CA ILE A 569 2.70 -7.08 -19.26
C ILE A 569 3.75 -6.82 -20.34
N LEU A 570 4.87 -7.52 -20.25
CA LEU A 570 5.89 -7.56 -21.29
C LEU A 570 5.48 -8.53 -22.39
N VAL A 571 5.45 -8.06 -23.64
CA VAL A 571 5.26 -8.89 -24.82
C VAL A 571 6.04 -8.32 -26.00
N ASP A 572 6.79 -9.17 -26.70
CA ASP A 572 7.53 -8.80 -27.92
C ASP A 572 8.39 -7.51 -27.76
N GLY A 573 9.15 -7.45 -26.65
CA GLY A 573 10.05 -6.33 -26.31
C GLY A 573 9.36 -5.03 -25.90
N LYS A 574 8.03 -5.04 -25.71
CA LYS A 574 7.22 -3.88 -25.34
C LYS A 574 6.48 -4.17 -24.04
N ILE A 575 6.20 -3.13 -23.29
CA ILE A 575 5.36 -3.16 -22.09
C ILE A 575 4.02 -2.58 -22.47
N TYR A 576 2.96 -3.33 -22.17
CA TYR A 576 1.57 -2.91 -22.29
C TYR A 576 1.05 -2.64 -20.88
N LEU A 577 0.73 -1.39 -20.59
CA LEU A 577 0.30 -0.93 -19.28
C LEU A 577 -1.01 -0.13 -19.38
N MET A 578 -2.07 -0.66 -18.78
CA MET A 578 -3.40 -0.06 -18.79
C MET A 578 -3.59 0.86 -17.58
N ASP A 579 -3.91 2.13 -17.81
CA ASP A 579 -4.31 3.03 -16.73
C ASP A 579 -5.80 2.85 -16.37
N ARG A 580 -6.18 3.46 -15.24
CA ARG A 580 -7.55 3.35 -14.70
C ARG A 580 -8.62 4.05 -15.53
N ASP A 581 -8.24 4.96 -16.42
CA ASP A 581 -9.16 5.62 -17.36
C ASP A 581 -9.38 4.80 -18.63
N GLY A 582 -8.71 3.65 -18.75
CA GLY A 582 -8.87 2.73 -19.88
C GLY A 582 -7.99 3.08 -21.07
N VAL A 583 -6.89 3.78 -20.83
CA VAL A 583 -5.89 4.09 -21.84
C VAL A 583 -4.69 3.16 -21.66
N MET A 584 -4.37 2.41 -22.72
CA MET A 584 -3.18 1.58 -22.77
C MET A 584 -1.99 2.42 -23.21
N HIS A 585 -0.98 2.46 -22.36
CA HIS A 585 0.34 3.01 -22.66
C HIS A 585 1.28 1.89 -23.08
N ILE A 586 1.89 2.05 -24.25
CA ILE A 586 2.80 1.04 -24.82
C ILE A 586 4.16 1.69 -25.01
N PHE A 587 5.19 1.09 -24.43
CA PHE A 587 6.56 1.58 -24.52
C PHE A 587 7.54 0.40 -24.62
N LYS A 588 8.77 0.65 -25.09
CA LYS A 588 9.79 -0.39 -25.20
C LYS A 588 10.37 -0.74 -23.83
N ALA A 589 10.69 -2.02 -23.62
CA ALA A 589 11.40 -2.48 -22.43
C ALA A 589 12.92 -2.25 -22.57
N GLU A 590 13.34 -0.98 -22.49
CA GLU A 590 14.71 -0.54 -22.74
C GLU A 590 15.22 0.39 -21.62
N LYS A 591 16.53 0.68 -21.64
CA LYS A 591 17.22 1.56 -20.68
C LYS A 591 16.83 3.03 -20.78
N GLU A 592 16.08 3.41 -21.80
CA GLU A 592 15.52 4.74 -22.00
C GLU A 592 14.02 4.59 -22.26
N TYR A 593 13.23 5.56 -21.81
CA TYR A 593 11.80 5.57 -22.09
C TYR A 593 11.56 5.85 -23.58
N VAL A 594 11.04 4.85 -24.29
CA VAL A 594 10.66 4.99 -25.71
C VAL A 594 9.19 4.62 -25.86
N ALA A 595 8.33 5.65 -25.91
CA ALA A 595 6.91 5.49 -26.21
C ALA A 595 6.73 4.86 -27.60
N VAL A 596 5.79 3.92 -27.70
CA VAL A 596 5.40 3.26 -28.94
C VAL A 596 4.03 3.75 -29.39
N ALA A 597 3.04 3.73 -28.48
CA ALA A 597 1.68 4.16 -28.78
C ALA A 597 0.85 4.34 -27.50
N THR A 598 -0.26 5.06 -27.65
CA THR A 598 -1.31 5.21 -26.64
C THR A 598 -2.64 4.86 -27.29
N SER A 599 -3.42 3.97 -26.69
CA SER A 599 -4.68 3.49 -27.27
C SER A 599 -5.79 3.35 -26.24
N ALA A 600 -6.94 3.98 -26.50
CA ALA A 600 -8.05 4.05 -25.54
C ALA A 600 -9.12 2.98 -25.77
N LEU A 601 -9.68 2.44 -24.68
CA LEU A 601 -10.88 1.58 -24.71
C LEU A 601 -12.19 2.36 -24.81
N GLY A 602 -12.19 3.63 -24.40
CA GLY A 602 -13.41 4.43 -24.25
C GLY A 602 -14.21 4.09 -22.99
N GLU A 603 -13.64 3.31 -22.07
CA GLU A 603 -14.17 3.08 -20.72
C GLU A 603 -13.06 2.66 -19.76
N LYS A 604 -13.28 2.88 -18.45
CA LYS A 604 -12.34 2.52 -17.38
C LYS A 604 -11.97 1.05 -17.37
N SER A 605 -10.77 0.74 -16.89
CA SER A 605 -10.26 -0.62 -16.74
C SER A 605 -9.23 -0.69 -15.62
N ASP A 606 -9.35 -1.67 -14.74
CA ASP A 606 -8.29 -2.00 -13.76
C ASP A 606 -7.64 -3.38 -14.06
N ALA A 607 -8.06 -4.06 -15.12
CA ALA A 607 -7.59 -5.39 -15.48
C ALA A 607 -6.32 -5.36 -16.33
N SER A 608 -5.42 -6.32 -16.11
CA SER A 608 -4.23 -6.51 -16.94
C SER A 608 -4.60 -7.19 -18.27
N PRO A 609 -3.96 -6.83 -19.40
CA PRO A 609 -4.28 -7.41 -20.70
C PRO A 609 -3.81 -8.87 -20.82
N ALA A 610 -4.49 -9.64 -21.66
CA ALA A 610 -4.05 -10.96 -22.10
C ALA A 610 -3.76 -10.97 -23.60
N PHE A 611 -2.89 -11.87 -24.05
CA PHE A 611 -2.40 -11.89 -25.43
C PHE A 611 -2.55 -13.27 -26.04
N ALA A 612 -3.00 -13.33 -27.30
CA ALA A 612 -3.02 -14.56 -28.08
C ALA A 612 -3.09 -14.25 -29.58
N ASP A 613 -2.29 -14.96 -30.38
CA ASP A 613 -2.38 -14.96 -31.86
C ASP A 613 -2.47 -13.56 -32.50
N GLY A 614 -1.56 -12.65 -32.13
CA GLY A 614 -1.54 -11.29 -32.68
C GLY A 614 -2.69 -10.41 -32.20
N ARG A 615 -3.34 -10.77 -31.07
CA ARG A 615 -4.47 -10.03 -30.50
C ARG A 615 -4.25 -9.71 -29.02
N VAL A 616 -4.91 -8.65 -28.57
CA VAL A 616 -4.98 -8.24 -27.16
C VAL A 616 -6.42 -8.39 -26.69
N TYR A 617 -6.59 -8.93 -25.47
CA TYR A 617 -7.87 -9.08 -24.83
C TYR A 617 -7.89 -8.29 -23.54
N ILE A 618 -8.89 -7.43 -23.38
CA ILE A 618 -8.95 -6.50 -22.24
C ILE A 618 -10.35 -6.48 -21.66
N ARG A 619 -10.44 -6.62 -20.35
CA ARG A 619 -11.66 -6.42 -19.58
C ARG A 619 -11.75 -4.96 -19.15
N GLY A 620 -12.68 -4.20 -19.73
CA GLY A 620 -13.10 -2.91 -19.20
C GLY A 620 -14.18 -3.04 -18.14
N ALA A 621 -14.67 -1.91 -17.65
CA ALA A 621 -15.70 -1.84 -16.61
C ALA A 621 -17.01 -2.55 -17.03
N LYS A 622 -17.40 -2.43 -18.31
CA LYS A 622 -18.65 -2.96 -18.85
C LYS A 622 -18.42 -4.05 -19.90
N ASN A 623 -17.34 -3.99 -20.66
CA ASN A 623 -17.13 -4.87 -21.81
C ASN A 623 -15.79 -5.59 -21.80
N LEU A 624 -15.78 -6.77 -22.43
CA LEU A 624 -14.59 -7.49 -22.86
C LEU A 624 -14.31 -7.15 -24.32
N TYR A 625 -13.05 -6.81 -24.62
CA TYR A 625 -12.58 -6.42 -25.94
C TYR A 625 -11.63 -7.47 -26.50
N CYS A 626 -11.71 -7.67 -27.82
CA CYS A 626 -10.65 -8.29 -28.61
C CYS A 626 -10.15 -7.28 -29.64
N ILE A 627 -8.86 -7.04 -29.58
CA ILE A 627 -8.17 -6.03 -30.38
C ILE A 627 -7.19 -6.76 -31.29
N GLY A 628 -7.22 -6.43 -32.59
CA GLY A 628 -6.40 -7.08 -33.60
C GLY A 628 -6.33 -6.25 -34.87
N LYS A 629 -5.35 -6.56 -35.73
CA LYS A 629 -5.20 -5.95 -37.05
C LYS A 629 -6.03 -6.65 -38.10
#